data_AF-A0AAW6TTQ7-F1
#
_entry.id   AF-A0AAW6TTQ7-F1
#
_cell.length_a   1.000
_cell.length_b   1.000
_cell.length_c   1.000
_cell.angle_alpha   90.00
_cell.angle_beta   90.00
_cell.angle_gamma   90.00
#
_symmetry.space_group_name_H-M   'P 1'
#
loop_
_entity.id
_entity.type
_entity.pdbx_description
1 polymer ?
#
loop_
_entity_poly.entity_id
_entity_poly.type
_entity_poly.pdbx_seq_one_letter_code
_entity_poly.pdbx_strand_id
1 'polypeptide(L)'
;MTRLSMWAIVLAVLLGSIGHDGIAAAEADAVSIVTDIAYKSGDGLTAYEAERCKLDLYLPEGREDFATLLWFHGGGITEGSKVDRMTVGIAKWFARHGVAVALANYRLSPNATYPAYLDDAAAGFAWLHANIGARGGDAKQIFVSGHSAGGYLTAMIGLDGRYLGRYGLKPDAIAGLIPVSGQMITHSTVRAERGIERTRPVVDEAAPLYHVCADAPPTVCICGGEDLVARAEENRLFVAAMKAAGHEKVEYVEVEGRDHGTIVSRIPEPDDVVARAILAFIQMGRLPQTHYVDDAQGDDGQDGRSPQTAWRSLEKVNRASLKSGDTVLFKRGGRWRGQLIPQSGAAGLPVTYGAFGTGDRPSLLGSVARNATSDWRLLEDGIWATGDAQGALSVDVGNIIFDHGAAVGVKKWSRDALREPGDYSYEPDTKRVLLRSDGNPADCHRSIELALRKHIVDQSGKRYVTYEDLDLRYGAAHGIGGSGVQHIVVRRCDLSYIGGGHQHTTADGRPVRYGNGIEFWSSAGDCLVEDCRLWEIYDAALTNQGSGTNVQENITYRRNVIWNCEYSFEYWNRDESSRTHNILFEHNTCVDAGYGWGHGQRPDRNGRHVMFYDNSAATSDFVVRYNIFCNATDSGLRLHGRDWTAALTLDANCWYQRDGVLLLWGRTSVGADEFFDHQRARGFSARALVVEPEFVDAAGRDYRLTPDCPARRLENNGVPVGALH
;
A
#
# COMPACT_ATOMS: atom_id res chain seq x y z
N MET A 1 17.10 -7.08 3.24
CA MET A 1 16.97 -5.65 2.90
C MET A 1 17.12 -4.85 4.18
N THR A 2 18.17 -4.05 4.28
CA THR A 2 18.42 -3.13 5.40
C THR A 2 17.25 -2.15 5.48
N ARG A 3 16.56 -2.11 6.63
CA ARG A 3 15.54 -1.09 6.92
C ARG A 3 16.20 0.27 6.70
N LEU A 4 15.75 1.02 5.70
CA LEU A 4 16.15 2.42 5.54
C LEU A 4 15.83 3.13 6.86
N SER A 5 16.77 3.95 7.33
CA SER A 5 16.52 4.75 8.53
C SER A 5 15.36 5.71 8.28
N MET A 6 14.65 6.07 9.34
CA MET A 6 13.55 7.06 9.37
C MET A 6 13.83 8.30 8.51
N TRP A 7 15.10 8.72 8.46
CA TRP A 7 15.63 9.87 7.76
C TRP A 7 15.83 9.67 6.26
N ALA A 8 16.13 8.44 5.84
CA ALA A 8 16.28 8.13 4.42
C ALA A 8 14.95 8.14 3.66
N ILE A 9 13.81 7.95 4.35
CA ILE A 9 12.47 8.08 3.73
C ILE A 9 12.16 9.56 3.45
N VAL A 10 12.38 10.45 4.43
CA VAL A 10 12.21 11.91 4.24
C VAL A 10 13.11 12.37 3.08
N LEU A 11 14.39 11.98 3.10
CA LEU A 11 15.34 12.30 2.03
C LEU A 11 14.90 11.73 0.66
N ALA A 12 14.34 10.52 0.62
CA ALA A 12 13.86 9.89 -0.61
C ALA A 12 12.64 10.61 -1.23
N VAL A 13 11.76 11.19 -0.39
CA VAL A 13 10.62 12.02 -0.86
C VAL A 13 11.15 13.28 -1.54
N LEU A 14 12.15 13.89 -0.92
CA LEU A 14 12.73 15.16 -1.34
C LEU A 14 13.61 15.03 -2.58
N LEU A 15 14.29 13.90 -2.75
CA LEU A 15 15.09 13.57 -3.94
C LEU A 15 14.26 13.05 -5.13
N GLY A 16 12.91 13.09 -5.03
CA GLY A 16 12.01 12.65 -6.11
C GLY A 16 11.98 11.15 -6.36
N SER A 17 12.65 10.35 -5.52
CA SER A 17 12.68 8.88 -5.60
C SER A 17 11.41 8.20 -5.09
N ILE A 18 10.47 8.97 -4.53
CA ILE A 18 9.11 8.54 -4.20
C ILE A 18 8.14 9.27 -5.14
N GLY A 19 7.37 8.51 -5.92
CA GLY A 19 6.40 9.02 -6.89
C GLY A 19 5.36 9.95 -6.28
N HIS A 20 4.74 10.79 -7.14
CA HIS A 20 3.79 11.85 -6.75
C HIS A 20 2.67 11.35 -5.82
N ASP A 21 2.23 10.10 -6.00
CA ASP A 21 1.10 9.51 -5.28
C ASP A 21 1.39 8.95 -3.87
N GLY A 22 2.65 9.00 -3.40
CA GLY A 22 3.09 8.19 -2.24
C GLY A 22 2.90 8.76 -0.83
N ILE A 23 2.29 9.95 -0.70
CA ILE A 23 2.16 10.66 0.59
C ILE A 23 0.73 11.19 0.80
N ALA A 24 -0.20 10.88 -0.11
CA ALA A 24 -1.58 11.31 0.01
C ALA A 24 -2.24 10.65 1.25
N ALA A 25 -2.40 11.42 2.32
CA ALA A 25 -3.46 11.14 3.29
C ALA A 25 -4.80 11.21 2.54
N ALA A 26 -5.78 10.41 2.93
CA ALA A 26 -7.14 10.58 2.40
C ALA A 26 -7.54 12.06 2.54
N GLU A 27 -8.13 12.66 1.51
CA GLU A 27 -8.59 14.05 1.58
C GLU A 27 -9.75 14.19 2.59
N ALA A 28 -9.85 15.34 3.25
CA ALA A 28 -11.00 15.70 4.07
C ALA A 28 -12.10 16.30 3.19
N ASP A 29 -13.36 15.95 3.47
CA ASP A 29 -14.53 16.39 2.69
C ASP A 29 -14.72 17.92 2.71
N ALA A 30 -14.26 18.58 3.78
CA ALA A 30 -14.29 20.03 3.96
C ALA A 30 -13.26 20.52 5.01
N VAL A 31 -13.00 21.83 5.06
CA VAL A 31 -12.12 22.48 6.06
C VAL A 31 -12.94 23.46 6.89
N SER A 32 -12.99 23.22 8.20
CA SER A 32 -13.61 24.13 9.17
C SER A 32 -12.60 25.18 9.64
N ILE A 33 -13.00 26.45 9.71
CA ILE A 33 -12.11 27.56 10.05
C ILE A 33 -12.65 28.30 11.26
N VAL A 34 -11.84 28.45 12.31
CA VAL A 34 -12.15 29.27 13.49
C VAL A 34 -11.10 30.35 13.64
N THR A 35 -11.53 31.61 13.54
CA THR A 35 -10.62 32.76 13.44
C THR A 35 -10.50 33.59 14.71
N ASP A 36 -9.42 34.35 14.80
CA ASP A 36 -9.12 35.38 15.80
C ASP A 36 -9.20 34.90 17.25
N ILE A 37 -8.72 33.68 17.47
CA ILE A 37 -8.64 33.07 18.79
C ILE A 37 -7.47 33.69 19.54
N ALA A 38 -7.76 34.42 20.62
CA ALA A 38 -6.73 34.92 21.51
C ALA A 38 -6.04 33.76 22.24
N TYR A 39 -4.72 33.65 22.12
CA TYR A 39 -3.93 32.65 22.85
C TYR A 39 -3.32 33.20 24.15
N LYS A 40 -3.48 34.49 24.42
CA LYS A 40 -3.24 35.11 25.72
C LYS A 40 -4.53 35.71 26.27
N SER A 41 -4.72 35.64 27.59
CA SER A 41 -5.90 36.18 28.28
C SER A 41 -5.52 36.79 29.64
N GLY A 42 -6.23 37.83 30.08
CA GLY A 42 -6.08 38.46 31.40
C GLY A 42 -6.15 39.99 31.37
N ASP A 43 -6.42 40.60 32.53
CA ASP A 43 -6.68 42.06 32.67
C ASP A 43 -5.46 42.97 32.45
N GLY A 44 -4.28 42.39 32.15
CA GLY A 44 -3.00 43.10 31.97
C GLY A 44 -2.47 43.14 30.53
N LEU A 45 -3.23 42.66 29.53
CA LEU A 45 -2.80 42.68 28.13
C LEU A 45 -2.75 44.10 27.58
N THR A 46 -1.62 44.47 26.98
CA THR A 46 -1.53 45.70 26.18
C THR A 46 -2.43 45.60 24.95
N ALA A 47 -2.86 46.74 24.40
CA ALA A 47 -3.66 46.76 23.16
C ALA A 47 -2.96 46.03 22.01
N TYR A 48 -1.63 46.14 21.93
CA TYR A 48 -0.84 45.47 20.90
C TYR A 48 -0.75 43.95 21.11
N GLU A 49 -0.69 43.48 22.36
CA GLU A 49 -0.83 42.05 22.64
C GLU A 49 -2.22 41.54 22.30
N ALA A 50 -3.28 42.26 22.66
CA ALA A 50 -4.65 41.87 22.33
C ALA A 50 -4.90 41.82 20.81
N GLU A 51 -4.23 42.67 20.03
CA GLU A 51 -4.27 42.68 18.58
C GLU A 51 -3.50 41.48 17.98
N ARG A 52 -2.24 41.29 18.38
CA ARG A 52 -1.31 40.35 17.72
C ARG A 52 -1.31 38.94 18.31
N CYS A 53 -1.65 38.75 19.58
CA CYS A 53 -1.60 37.44 20.24
C CYS A 53 -2.82 36.57 19.92
N LYS A 54 -3.03 36.34 18.61
CA LYS A 54 -4.16 35.59 18.05
C LYS A 54 -3.69 34.52 17.07
N LEU A 55 -4.47 33.44 16.98
CA LEU A 55 -4.32 32.39 15.97
C LEU A 55 -5.63 32.05 15.28
N ASP A 56 -5.53 31.47 14.09
CA ASP A 56 -6.63 30.88 13.35
C ASP A 56 -6.44 29.36 13.25
N LEU A 57 -7.52 28.60 13.46
CA LEU A 57 -7.51 27.15 13.33
C LEU A 57 -8.21 26.73 12.05
N TYR A 58 -7.51 25.93 11.25
CA TYR A 58 -8.01 25.25 10.06
C TYR A 58 -8.07 23.76 10.37
N LEU A 59 -9.27 23.20 10.49
CA LEU A 59 -9.53 21.86 11.00
C LEU A 59 -10.01 20.94 9.87
N PRO A 60 -9.51 19.68 9.79
CA PRO A 60 -10.04 18.68 8.87
C PRO A 60 -11.44 18.23 9.36
N GLU A 61 -12.50 18.62 8.66
CA GLU A 61 -13.86 18.31 9.08
C GLU A 61 -14.13 16.79 9.02
N GLY A 62 -14.87 16.27 10.01
CA GLY A 62 -15.19 14.84 10.10
C GLY A 62 -14.04 13.93 10.55
N ARG A 63 -12.92 14.50 11.06
CA ARG A 63 -11.79 13.73 11.59
C ARG A 63 -11.54 13.99 13.07
N GLU A 64 -11.11 12.95 13.76
CA GLU A 64 -10.59 12.98 15.12
C GLU A 64 -9.16 12.40 15.14
N ASP A 65 -8.46 12.58 16.26
CA ASP A 65 -7.07 12.18 16.51
C ASP A 65 -6.08 12.68 15.42
N PHE A 66 -6.35 13.85 14.84
CA PHE A 66 -5.48 14.43 13.83
C PHE A 66 -4.26 15.11 14.44
N ALA A 67 -3.14 15.10 13.69
CA ALA A 67 -1.97 15.92 14.01
C ALA A 67 -2.26 17.40 13.72
N THR A 68 -1.58 18.29 14.43
CA THR A 68 -1.71 19.74 14.26
C THR A 68 -0.37 20.40 13.96
N LEU A 69 -0.31 21.19 12.90
CA LEU A 69 0.83 22.02 12.54
C LEU A 69 0.61 23.46 13.03
N LEU A 70 1.36 23.88 14.05
CA LEU A 70 1.47 25.30 14.42
C LEU A 70 2.41 25.99 13.45
N TRP A 71 1.91 26.97 12.71
CA TRP A 71 2.66 27.68 11.68
C TRP A 71 2.88 29.15 12.06
N PHE A 72 4.14 29.57 12.10
CA PHE A 72 4.54 30.96 12.24
C PHE A 72 4.91 31.58 10.88
N HIS A 73 4.32 32.73 10.58
CA HIS A 73 4.58 33.46 9.34
C HIS A 73 6.01 34.03 9.27
N GLY A 74 6.48 34.35 8.06
CA GLY A 74 7.75 35.07 7.83
C GLY A 74 7.63 36.57 8.02
N GLY A 75 8.58 37.35 7.47
CA GLY A 75 8.56 38.82 7.55
C GLY A 75 9.58 39.42 8.53
N GLY A 76 10.69 38.72 8.77
CA GLY A 76 11.84 39.28 9.48
C GLY A 76 11.56 39.77 10.91
N ILE A 77 10.49 39.33 11.58
CA ILE A 77 10.05 39.82 12.90
C ILE A 77 9.56 41.29 12.87
N THR A 78 9.57 41.96 11.72
CA THR A 78 9.14 43.36 11.56
C THR A 78 7.81 43.50 10.83
N GLU A 79 7.40 42.48 10.07
CA GLU A 79 6.17 42.44 9.29
C GLU A 79 5.59 41.02 9.21
N GLY A 80 4.47 40.88 8.50
CA GLY A 80 3.79 39.61 8.23
C GLY A 80 2.50 39.39 9.03
N SER A 81 1.72 38.39 8.61
CA SER A 81 0.42 38.09 9.19
C SER A 81 -0.01 36.64 8.99
N LYS A 82 -0.82 36.12 9.92
CA LYS A 82 -1.51 34.83 9.83
C LYS A 82 -2.58 34.76 8.74
N VAL A 83 -3.01 35.90 8.18
CA VAL A 83 -4.05 35.99 7.14
C VAL A 83 -3.51 36.40 5.76
N ASP A 84 -2.23 36.16 5.48
CA ASP A 84 -1.69 36.35 4.13
C ASP A 84 -2.12 35.23 3.18
N ARG A 85 -2.30 35.55 1.88
CA ARG A 85 -2.71 34.60 0.83
C ARG A 85 -1.88 33.31 0.86
N MET A 86 -0.57 33.42 1.03
CA MET A 86 0.34 32.26 1.12
C MET A 86 0.05 31.42 2.36
N THR A 87 0.01 32.02 3.55
CA THR A 87 -0.23 31.31 4.81
C THR A 87 -1.60 30.62 4.83
N VAL A 88 -2.63 31.27 4.30
CA VAL A 88 -3.97 30.69 4.15
C VAL A 88 -3.98 29.52 3.16
N GLY A 89 -3.22 29.63 2.06
CA GLY A 89 -3.04 28.54 1.11
C GLY A 89 -2.43 27.31 1.75
N ILE A 90 -1.35 27.49 2.51
CA ILE A 90 -0.66 26.43 3.25
C ILE A 90 -1.62 25.75 4.24
N ALA A 91 -2.33 26.54 5.05
CA ALA A 91 -3.24 26.02 6.06
C ALA A 91 -4.39 25.19 5.45
N LYS A 92 -4.99 25.69 4.36
CA LYS A 92 -6.04 24.94 3.66
C LYS A 92 -5.51 23.67 3.01
N TRP A 93 -4.29 23.70 2.47
CA TRP A 93 -3.68 22.52 1.86
C TRP A 93 -3.51 21.41 2.90
N PHE A 94 -2.85 21.67 4.02
CA PHE A 94 -2.65 20.64 5.06
C PHE A 94 -3.96 20.19 5.72
N ALA A 95 -4.91 21.10 5.96
CA ALA A 95 -6.21 20.74 6.52
C ALA A 95 -7.00 19.79 5.59
N ARG A 96 -6.94 20.00 4.27
CA ARG A 96 -7.49 19.05 3.30
C ARG A 96 -6.79 17.71 3.33
N HIS A 97 -5.49 17.67 3.65
CA HIS A 97 -4.72 16.44 3.80
C HIS A 97 -4.75 15.87 5.22
N GLY A 98 -5.76 16.24 6.02
CA GLY A 98 -6.02 15.61 7.32
C GLY A 98 -5.14 16.09 8.48
N VAL A 99 -4.40 17.19 8.31
CA VAL A 99 -3.58 17.82 9.36
C VAL A 99 -4.17 19.18 9.69
N ALA A 100 -4.58 19.40 10.94
CA ALA A 100 -5.03 20.73 11.33
C ALA A 100 -3.89 21.74 11.30
N VAL A 101 -4.18 23.00 11.00
CA VAL A 101 -3.18 24.07 11.01
C VAL A 101 -3.62 25.20 11.93
N ALA A 102 -2.74 25.58 12.84
CA ALA A 102 -2.86 26.80 13.63
C ALA A 102 -1.96 27.88 13.05
N LEU A 103 -2.54 28.87 12.36
CA LEU A 103 -1.78 30.02 11.87
C LEU A 103 -1.69 31.06 12.99
N ALA A 104 -0.51 31.31 13.53
CA ALA A 104 -0.32 32.21 14.66
C ALA A 104 0.35 33.53 14.25
N ASN A 105 -0.24 34.65 14.69
CA ASN A 105 0.47 35.92 14.76
C ASN A 105 1.34 35.96 16.02
N TYR A 106 2.32 36.87 16.02
CA TYR A 106 3.15 37.25 17.16
C TYR A 106 3.45 38.75 17.07
N ARG A 107 3.83 39.41 18.17
CA ARG A 107 4.19 40.84 18.14
C ARG A 107 5.43 41.09 17.30
N LEU A 108 5.53 42.26 16.69
CA LEU A 108 6.59 42.61 15.74
C LEU A 108 7.43 43.78 16.25
N SER A 109 8.70 43.79 15.87
CA SER A 109 9.64 44.89 16.10
C SER A 109 9.32 46.07 15.17
N PRO A 110 9.40 47.34 15.62
CA PRO A 110 9.93 47.81 16.91
C PRO A 110 8.91 47.89 18.06
N ASN A 111 7.63 47.58 17.82
CA ASN A 111 6.59 47.68 18.86
C ASN A 111 6.75 46.64 19.96
N ALA A 112 7.48 45.55 19.70
CA ALA A 112 7.98 44.60 20.67
C ALA A 112 9.39 44.14 20.27
N THR A 113 10.32 44.09 21.23
CA THR A 113 11.72 43.70 21.01
C THR A 113 12.02 42.34 21.63
N TYR A 114 13.21 41.79 21.38
CA TYR A 114 13.65 40.54 21.99
C TYR A 114 13.48 40.56 23.53
N PRO A 115 12.89 39.53 24.17
CA PRO A 115 12.41 38.25 23.60
C PRO A 115 10.88 38.17 23.37
N ALA A 116 10.17 39.30 23.26
CA ALA A 116 8.70 39.32 23.31
C ALA A 116 7.99 38.45 22.27
N TYR A 117 8.51 38.37 21.04
CA TYR A 117 7.96 37.51 19.98
C TYR A 117 8.21 36.01 20.21
N LEU A 118 9.27 35.65 20.93
CA LEU A 118 9.51 34.27 21.37
C LEU A 118 8.55 33.88 22.50
N ASP A 119 8.30 34.82 23.42
CA ASP A 119 7.30 34.64 24.48
C ASP A 119 5.89 34.47 23.90
N ASP A 120 5.57 35.16 22.81
CA ASP A 120 4.31 35.03 22.07
C ASP A 120 4.21 33.67 21.37
N ALA A 121 5.27 33.24 20.68
CA ALA A 121 5.32 31.93 20.03
C ALA A 121 5.10 30.78 21.02
N ALA A 122 5.75 30.84 22.18
CA ALA A 122 5.59 29.87 23.26
C ALA A 122 4.18 29.89 23.87
N ALA A 123 3.59 31.08 24.05
CA ALA A 123 2.20 31.22 24.48
C ALA A 123 1.22 30.57 23.49
N GLY A 124 1.43 30.80 22.19
CA GLY A 124 0.64 30.20 21.12
C GLY A 124 0.68 28.67 21.14
N PHE A 125 1.88 28.09 21.31
CA PHE A 125 2.02 26.64 21.47
C PHE A 125 1.34 26.12 22.73
N ALA A 126 1.56 26.76 23.88
CA ALA A 126 0.96 26.34 25.15
C ALA A 126 -0.57 26.38 25.10
N TRP A 127 -1.15 27.42 24.49
CA TRP A 127 -2.59 27.50 24.26
C TRP A 127 -3.05 26.36 23.36
N LEU A 128 -2.38 26.10 22.25
CA LEU A 128 -2.77 25.05 21.31
C LEU A 128 -2.74 23.68 21.99
N HIS A 129 -1.66 23.36 22.71
CA HIS A 129 -1.50 22.12 23.47
C HIS A 129 -2.64 21.91 24.49
N ALA A 130 -3.08 22.98 25.17
CA ALA A 130 -4.16 22.91 26.14
C ALA A 130 -5.57 22.78 25.52
N ASN A 131 -5.76 23.19 24.26
CA ASN A 131 -7.11 23.40 23.69
C ASN A 131 -7.44 22.53 22.48
N ILE A 132 -6.46 21.97 21.76
CA ILE A 132 -6.72 21.30 20.49
C ILE A 132 -7.50 19.99 20.63
N GLY A 133 -7.36 19.31 21.78
CA GLY A 133 -8.10 18.09 22.10
C GLY A 133 -9.62 18.28 22.07
N ALA A 134 -10.11 19.42 22.56
CA ALA A 134 -11.54 19.75 22.51
C ALA A 134 -12.07 19.99 21.09
N ARG A 135 -11.19 20.01 20.09
CA ARG A 135 -11.50 20.22 18.68
C ARG A 135 -11.14 19.00 17.82
N GLY A 136 -10.86 17.84 18.45
CA GLY A 136 -10.57 16.58 17.78
C GLY A 136 -9.10 16.32 17.45
N GLY A 137 -8.17 17.22 17.80
CA GLY A 137 -6.74 17.00 17.55
C GLY A 137 -6.02 16.30 18.69
N ASP A 138 -4.98 15.53 18.38
CA ASP A 138 -4.14 14.90 19.41
C ASP A 138 -3.08 15.90 19.93
N ALA A 139 -3.17 16.24 21.22
CA ALA A 139 -2.25 17.16 21.88
C ALA A 139 -0.79 16.64 21.92
N LYS A 140 -0.57 15.32 21.72
CA LYS A 140 0.75 14.70 21.60
C LYS A 140 1.30 14.72 20.17
N GLN A 141 0.53 15.23 19.20
CA GLN A 141 0.89 15.30 17.78
C GLN A 141 0.86 16.74 17.29
N ILE A 142 1.44 17.65 18.07
CA ILE A 142 1.60 19.05 17.69
C ILE A 142 3.02 19.26 17.15
N PHE A 143 3.10 19.59 15.87
CA PHE A 143 4.32 19.95 15.17
C PHE A 143 4.41 21.47 15.07
N VAL A 144 5.63 22.00 15.11
CA VAL A 144 5.86 23.45 14.97
C VAL A 144 6.66 23.69 13.70
N SER A 145 6.19 24.63 12.89
CA SER A 145 6.81 25.02 11.63
C SER A 145 6.69 26.52 11.42
N GLY A 146 7.49 27.03 10.49
CA GLY A 146 7.38 28.41 10.07
C GLY A 146 8.47 28.77 9.07
N HIS A 147 8.27 29.91 8.42
CA HIS A 147 9.15 30.39 7.36
C HIS A 147 10.04 31.53 7.83
N SER A 148 11.33 31.48 7.51
CA SER A 148 12.25 32.60 7.74
C SER A 148 12.29 33.03 9.22
N ALA A 149 11.69 34.16 9.57
CA ALA A 149 11.48 34.57 10.96
C ALA A 149 10.65 33.54 11.76
N GLY A 150 9.59 32.96 11.18
CA GLY A 150 8.82 31.90 11.78
C GLY A 150 9.60 30.59 11.96
N GLY A 151 10.56 30.32 11.06
CA GLY A 151 11.49 29.20 11.20
C GLY A 151 12.47 29.42 12.37
N TYR A 152 12.89 30.66 12.61
CA TYR A 152 13.65 31.04 13.80
C TYR A 152 12.82 30.85 15.09
N LEU A 153 11.56 31.32 15.12
CA LEU A 153 10.68 31.11 16.28
C LEU A 153 10.47 29.61 16.57
N THR A 154 10.23 28.82 15.51
CA THR A 154 10.09 27.35 15.57
C THR A 154 11.27 26.72 16.29
N ALA A 155 12.48 27.01 15.83
CA ALA A 155 13.69 26.43 16.40
C ALA A 155 13.91 26.89 17.85
N MET A 156 13.74 28.18 18.14
CA MET A 156 14.00 28.73 19.48
C MET A 156 13.07 28.14 20.56
N ILE A 157 11.76 28.03 20.32
CA ILE A 157 10.84 27.50 21.34
C ILE A 157 11.03 25.99 21.58
N GLY A 158 11.60 25.28 20.59
CA GLY A 158 11.90 23.86 20.70
C GLY A 158 13.27 23.53 21.29
N LEU A 159 14.22 24.47 21.30
CA LEU A 159 15.58 24.26 21.80
C LEU A 159 15.83 24.90 23.16
N ASP A 160 15.30 26.11 23.37
CA ASP A 160 15.42 26.80 24.65
C ASP A 160 14.21 26.49 25.54
N GLY A 161 14.35 25.46 26.38
CA GLY A 161 13.29 24.97 27.26
C GLY A 161 12.72 26.01 28.23
N ARG A 162 13.38 27.17 28.42
CA ARG A 162 12.86 28.25 29.27
C ARG A 162 11.55 28.83 28.74
N TYR A 163 11.33 28.85 27.42
CA TYR A 163 10.12 29.42 26.85
C TYR A 163 8.88 28.60 27.18
N LEU A 164 8.91 27.29 26.91
CA LEU A 164 7.81 26.39 27.25
C LEU A 164 7.71 26.14 28.77
N GLY A 165 8.84 26.16 29.48
CA GLY A 165 8.90 25.97 30.93
C GLY A 165 8.03 26.95 31.73
N ARG A 166 7.82 28.18 31.21
CA ARG A 166 6.93 29.18 31.82
C ARG A 166 5.46 28.72 31.89
N TYR A 167 5.08 27.75 31.06
CA TYR A 167 3.74 27.17 31.01
C TYR A 167 3.70 25.75 31.61
N GLY A 168 4.76 25.32 32.30
CA GLY A 168 4.87 23.97 32.85
C GLY A 168 5.10 22.89 31.79
N LEU A 169 5.46 23.28 30.57
CA LEU A 169 5.73 22.38 29.45
C LEU A 169 7.24 22.22 29.26
N LYS A 170 7.63 21.11 28.62
CA LYS A 170 9.00 20.83 28.20
C LYS A 170 9.07 20.78 26.68
N PRO A 171 10.26 20.95 26.07
CA PRO A 171 10.44 20.81 24.63
C PRO A 171 9.88 19.50 24.05
N ASP A 172 9.95 18.39 24.79
CA ASP A 172 9.41 17.08 24.38
C ASP A 172 7.88 17.02 24.23
N ALA A 173 7.15 18.08 24.61
CA ALA A 173 5.74 18.25 24.27
C ALA A 173 5.52 18.56 22.78
N ILE A 174 6.55 19.01 22.06
CA ILE A 174 6.53 19.21 20.61
C ILE A 174 6.84 17.87 19.93
N ALA A 175 5.94 17.41 19.07
CA ALA A 175 6.10 16.15 18.33
C ALA A 175 7.22 16.20 17.29
N GLY A 176 7.47 17.39 16.73
CA GLY A 176 8.60 17.65 15.85
C GLY A 176 8.70 19.11 15.40
N LEU A 177 9.90 19.52 15.00
CA LEU A 177 10.24 20.86 14.54
C LEU A 177 10.54 20.86 13.04
N ILE A 178 9.96 21.83 12.32
CA ILE A 178 10.12 21.94 10.87
C ILE A 178 10.45 23.40 10.48
N PRO A 179 11.64 23.92 10.85
CA PRO A 179 12.03 25.25 10.42
C PRO A 179 12.25 25.28 8.90
N VAL A 180 11.48 26.10 8.18
CA VAL A 180 11.62 26.33 6.74
C VAL A 180 12.42 27.61 6.52
N SER A 181 13.62 27.47 5.97
CA SER A 181 14.57 28.56 5.73
C SER A 181 14.77 29.44 6.97
N GLY A 182 14.84 28.85 8.16
CA GLY A 182 14.99 29.56 9.44
C GLY A 182 16.38 30.18 9.62
N GLN A 183 16.49 31.29 10.38
CA GLN A 183 17.80 31.88 10.71
C GLN A 183 18.35 31.18 11.94
N MET A 184 19.54 30.56 11.84
CA MET A 184 20.06 29.71 12.93
C MET A 184 21.08 30.40 13.82
N ILE A 185 21.61 31.55 13.38
CA ILE A 185 22.38 32.48 14.22
C ILE A 185 21.45 33.53 14.85
N THR A 186 21.99 34.46 15.65
CA THR A 186 21.20 35.53 16.27
C THR A 186 20.47 36.32 15.17
N HIS A 187 19.14 36.34 15.25
CA HIS A 187 18.29 36.87 14.19
C HIS A 187 18.67 38.31 13.83
N SER A 188 18.62 38.70 12.55
CA SER A 188 19.08 40.02 12.10
C SER A 188 18.37 41.17 12.81
N THR A 189 17.09 40.99 13.15
CA THR A 189 16.29 41.97 13.89
C THR A 189 16.74 42.11 15.34
N VAL A 190 17.06 41.00 16.02
CA VAL A 190 17.65 41.03 17.37
C VAL A 190 19.00 41.76 17.33
N ARG A 191 19.81 41.51 16.29
CA ARG A 191 21.09 42.22 16.09
C ARG A 191 20.85 43.72 15.89
N ALA A 192 19.90 44.11 15.06
CA ALA A 192 19.54 45.52 14.85
C ALA A 192 19.05 46.19 16.14
N GLU A 193 18.19 45.52 16.92
CA GLU A 193 17.74 45.98 18.24
C GLU A 193 18.90 46.21 19.22
N ARG A 194 20.00 45.44 19.07
CA ARG A 194 21.22 45.55 19.87
C ARG A 194 22.28 46.49 19.25
N GLY A 195 21.98 47.18 18.14
CA GLY A 195 22.96 48.03 17.43
C GLY A 195 24.11 47.26 16.78
N ILE A 196 23.87 45.99 16.41
CA ILE A 196 24.84 45.10 15.78
C ILE A 196 24.57 45.06 14.27
N GLU A 197 25.59 45.40 13.47
CA GLU A 197 25.59 45.29 12.01
C GLU A 197 25.12 43.91 11.52
N ARG A 198 24.26 43.88 10.48
CA ARG A 198 23.70 42.65 9.92
C ARG A 198 24.77 41.71 9.36
N THR A 199 25.90 42.24 8.93
CA THR A 199 27.03 41.46 8.39
C THR A 199 27.92 40.85 9.47
N ARG A 200 27.77 41.25 10.74
CA ARG A 200 28.50 40.66 11.86
C ARG A 200 27.75 39.44 12.39
N PRO A 201 28.24 38.20 12.18
CA PRO A 201 27.61 37.02 12.72
C PRO A 201 27.73 37.03 14.25
N VAL A 202 26.64 36.68 14.93
CA VAL A 202 26.59 36.54 16.39
C VAL A 202 25.84 35.26 16.69
N VAL A 203 26.35 34.48 17.64
CA VAL A 203 25.70 33.28 18.18
C VAL A 203 25.68 33.46 19.69
N ASP A 204 24.54 33.89 20.21
CA ASP A 204 24.29 34.17 21.62
C ASP A 204 22.95 33.57 22.05
N GLU A 205 22.45 33.89 23.24
CA GLU A 205 21.21 33.32 23.80
C GLU A 205 19.96 33.57 22.94
N ALA A 206 20.06 34.46 21.94
CA ALA A 206 19.01 34.72 20.96
C ALA A 206 19.20 33.94 19.64
N ALA A 207 20.06 32.92 19.58
CA ALA A 207 20.31 32.10 18.39
C ALA A 207 19.94 30.62 18.63
N PRO A 208 19.25 29.93 17.70
CA PRO A 208 19.02 28.48 17.79
C PRO A 208 20.32 27.68 17.96
N LEU A 209 21.37 28.07 17.23
CA LEU A 209 22.68 27.40 17.28
C LEU A 209 23.35 27.46 18.67
N TYR A 210 22.98 28.43 19.51
CA TYR A 210 23.48 28.51 20.89
C TYR A 210 22.84 27.45 21.81
N HIS A 211 21.67 26.93 21.46
CA HIS A 211 20.85 26.04 22.28
C HIS A 211 20.85 24.58 21.80
N VAL A 212 21.80 24.19 20.95
CA VAL A 212 21.89 22.80 20.45
C VAL A 212 22.05 21.81 21.60
N CYS A 213 21.25 20.74 21.59
CA CYS A 213 21.24 19.74 22.65
C CYS A 213 20.76 18.38 22.14
N ALA A 214 21.12 17.29 22.85
CA ALA A 214 20.73 15.93 22.52
C ALA A 214 19.22 15.67 22.64
N ASP A 215 18.57 16.33 23.60
CA ASP A 215 17.19 16.05 24.03
C ASP A 215 16.14 16.91 23.30
N ALA A 216 16.53 17.59 22.22
CA ALA A 216 15.58 18.35 21.40
C ALA A 216 14.51 17.44 20.76
N PRO A 217 13.35 18.00 20.36
CA PRO A 217 12.40 17.29 19.51
C PRO A 217 13.02 16.86 18.18
N PRO A 218 12.49 15.79 17.54
CA PRO A 218 12.87 15.44 16.17
C PRO A 218 12.74 16.65 15.24
N THR A 219 13.73 16.89 14.38
CA THR A 219 13.82 18.14 13.59
C THR A 219 14.13 17.88 12.12
N VAL A 220 13.39 18.52 11.20
CA VAL A 220 13.73 18.59 9.77
C VAL A 220 13.92 20.05 9.37
N CYS A 221 15.15 20.44 9.06
CA CYS A 221 15.46 21.75 8.50
C CYS A 221 15.29 21.72 6.98
N ILE A 222 14.36 22.50 6.43
CA ILE A 222 14.11 22.58 4.98
C ILE A 222 14.59 23.95 4.48
N CYS A 223 15.42 23.98 3.44
CA CYS A 223 15.93 25.22 2.85
C CYS A 223 15.88 25.18 1.33
N GLY A 224 15.72 26.33 0.67
CA GLY A 224 15.90 26.42 -0.78
C GLY A 224 17.37 26.28 -1.16
N GLY A 225 17.65 25.68 -2.31
CA GLY A 225 19.01 25.62 -2.88
C GLY A 225 19.53 26.98 -3.36
N GLU A 226 18.61 27.90 -3.69
CA GLU A 226 18.88 29.26 -4.16
C GLU A 226 18.37 30.31 -3.14
N ASP A 227 18.42 29.97 -1.85
CA ASP A 227 17.93 30.81 -0.76
C ASP A 227 18.81 32.08 -0.55
N LEU A 228 18.46 32.91 0.44
CA LEU A 228 19.27 34.05 0.86
C LEU A 228 20.70 33.61 1.15
N VAL A 229 21.66 34.49 0.83
CA VAL A 229 23.09 34.27 1.12
C VAL A 229 23.27 33.85 2.58
N ALA A 230 24.06 32.79 2.78
CA ALA A 230 24.37 32.13 4.06
C ALA A 230 23.22 31.33 4.70
N ARG A 231 21.97 31.37 4.19
CA ARG A 231 20.84 30.71 4.85
C ARG A 231 20.97 29.19 4.86
N ALA A 232 21.35 28.61 3.72
CA ALA A 232 21.58 27.18 3.59
C ALA A 232 22.76 26.73 4.46
N GLU A 233 23.86 27.49 4.46
CA GLU A 233 25.05 27.25 5.27
C GLU A 233 24.77 27.31 6.76
N GLU A 234 23.98 28.28 7.22
CA GLU A 234 23.53 28.39 8.63
C GLU A 234 22.72 27.15 9.05
N ASN A 235 21.80 26.68 8.21
CA ASN A 235 20.98 25.50 8.51
C ASN A 235 21.81 24.21 8.49
N ARG A 236 22.74 24.05 7.54
CA ARG A 236 23.69 22.92 7.54
C ARG A 236 24.57 22.92 8.79
N LEU A 237 25.09 24.08 9.19
CA LEU A 237 25.88 24.22 10.40
C LEU A 237 25.07 23.85 11.65
N PHE A 238 23.81 24.29 11.73
CA PHE A 238 22.91 23.92 12.81
C PHE A 238 22.68 22.41 12.91
N VAL A 239 22.36 21.75 11.80
CA VAL A 239 22.17 20.29 11.78
C VAL A 239 23.46 19.56 12.17
N ALA A 240 24.61 20.01 11.67
CA ALA A 240 25.89 19.44 12.05
C ALA A 240 26.20 19.62 13.55
N ALA A 241 25.90 20.78 14.12
CA ALA A 241 26.08 21.07 15.53
C ALA A 241 25.13 20.25 16.43
N MET A 242 23.87 20.07 16.01
CA MET A 242 22.91 19.19 16.69
C MET A 242 23.40 17.73 16.72
N LYS A 243 23.86 17.20 15.58
CA LYS A 243 24.45 15.86 15.50
C LYS A 243 25.70 15.74 16.38
N ALA A 244 26.58 16.75 16.35
CA ALA A 244 27.76 16.81 17.22
C ALA A 244 27.42 16.88 18.72
N ALA A 245 26.28 17.47 19.07
CA ALA A 245 25.73 17.49 20.43
C ALA A 245 25.04 16.18 20.84
N GLY A 246 25.02 15.17 19.97
CA GLY A 246 24.42 13.85 20.23
C GLY A 246 22.95 13.71 19.82
N HIS A 247 22.37 14.71 19.15
CA HIS A 247 21.01 14.63 18.65
C HIS A 247 20.97 13.98 17.26
N GLU A 248 20.67 12.68 17.21
CA GLU A 248 20.60 11.90 15.97
C GLU A 248 19.28 12.05 15.21
N LYS A 249 18.29 12.76 15.79
CA LYS A 249 16.96 12.94 15.21
C LYS A 249 16.80 14.27 14.48
N VAL A 250 17.82 14.67 13.72
CA VAL A 250 17.81 15.89 12.91
C VAL A 250 18.30 15.65 11.50
N GLU A 251 17.64 16.25 10.52
CA GLU A 251 18.11 16.26 9.13
C GLU A 251 18.04 17.62 8.47
N TYR A 252 18.94 17.79 7.49
CA TYR A 252 18.96 18.94 6.59
C TYR A 252 18.45 18.53 5.23
N VAL A 253 17.57 19.35 4.69
CA VAL A 253 16.93 19.17 3.39
C VAL A 253 17.15 20.42 2.58
N GLU A 254 17.73 20.24 1.41
CA GLU A 254 17.84 21.27 0.40
C GLU A 254 16.89 20.97 -0.76
N VAL A 255 16.12 21.97 -1.17
CA VAL A 255 15.20 21.87 -2.29
C VAL A 255 15.76 22.67 -3.46
N GLU A 256 16.28 21.94 -4.44
CA GLU A 256 16.88 22.52 -5.65
C GLU A 256 15.85 23.35 -6.44
N GLY A 257 16.31 24.44 -7.05
CA GLY A 257 15.45 25.35 -7.83
C GLY A 257 14.42 26.14 -7.01
N ARG A 258 14.58 26.19 -5.67
CA ARG A 258 13.79 27.04 -4.77
C ARG A 258 14.64 28.13 -4.15
N ASP A 259 14.08 29.33 -4.15
CA ASP A 259 14.58 30.52 -3.46
C ASP A 259 13.82 30.75 -2.14
N HIS A 260 14.18 31.83 -1.43
CA HIS A 260 13.62 32.17 -0.13
C HIS A 260 12.09 32.34 -0.12
N GLY A 261 11.49 32.78 -1.24
CA GLY A 261 10.04 32.93 -1.39
C GLY A 261 9.39 31.68 -1.98
N THR A 262 9.96 31.10 -3.03
CA THR A 262 9.39 29.94 -3.72
C THR A 262 9.43 28.66 -2.90
N ILE A 263 10.28 28.56 -1.87
CA ILE A 263 10.28 27.46 -0.91
C ILE A 263 8.95 27.34 -0.14
N VAL A 264 8.19 28.44 0.00
CA VAL A 264 6.90 28.46 0.70
C VAL A 264 5.71 28.81 -0.18
N SER A 265 5.87 29.66 -1.19
CA SER A 265 4.75 30.12 -2.01
C SER A 265 4.12 29.01 -2.86
N ARG A 266 4.89 27.96 -3.15
CA ARG A 266 4.42 26.79 -3.92
C ARG A 266 3.98 25.61 -3.05
N ILE A 267 4.15 25.64 -1.72
CA ILE A 267 3.62 24.58 -0.82
C ILE A 267 2.14 24.25 -1.12
N PRO A 268 1.26 25.22 -1.44
CA PRO A 268 -0.14 24.93 -1.75
C PRO A 268 -0.38 24.32 -3.15
N GLU A 269 0.65 24.18 -3.98
CA GLU A 269 0.55 23.54 -5.29
C GLU A 269 0.32 22.02 -5.12
N PRO A 270 -0.42 21.38 -6.05
CA PRO A 270 -0.50 19.93 -6.09
C PRO A 270 0.91 19.31 -6.15
N ASP A 271 1.16 18.31 -5.31
CA ASP A 271 2.39 17.51 -5.27
C ASP A 271 3.70 18.24 -4.90
N ASP A 272 3.62 19.45 -4.35
CA ASP A 272 4.80 20.20 -3.92
C ASP A 272 5.68 19.37 -2.95
N VAL A 273 6.97 19.35 -3.26
CA VAL A 273 7.98 18.55 -2.57
C VAL A 273 8.14 18.93 -1.10
N VAL A 274 7.99 20.21 -0.74
CA VAL A 274 8.06 20.67 0.65
C VAL A 274 6.80 20.25 1.40
N ALA A 275 5.62 20.43 0.80
CA ALA A 275 4.35 20.01 1.38
C ALA A 275 4.34 18.52 1.71
N ARG A 276 4.81 17.71 0.75
CA ARG A 276 4.98 16.26 0.87
C ARG A 276 5.97 15.87 1.97
N ALA A 277 7.12 16.52 2.05
CA ALA A 277 8.11 16.25 3.09
C ALA A 277 7.58 16.57 4.51
N ILE A 278 6.89 17.70 4.67
CA ILE A 278 6.23 18.08 5.93
C ILE A 278 5.17 17.03 6.30
N LEU A 279 4.29 16.66 5.36
CA LEU A 279 3.24 15.68 5.61
C LEU A 279 3.80 14.30 5.99
N ALA A 280 4.86 13.85 5.30
CA ALA A 280 5.54 12.61 5.62
C ALA A 280 6.17 12.64 7.03
N PHE A 281 6.84 13.73 7.39
CA PHE A 281 7.42 13.89 8.73
C PHE A 281 6.36 13.91 9.83
N ILE A 282 5.23 14.59 9.59
CA ILE A 282 4.07 14.59 10.51
C ILE A 282 3.50 13.18 10.70
N GLN A 283 3.32 12.43 9.61
CA GLN A 283 2.82 11.05 9.68
C GLN A 283 3.79 10.10 10.41
N MET A 284 5.10 10.34 10.34
CA MET A 284 6.13 9.56 11.05
C MET A 284 6.16 9.81 12.56
N GLY A 285 5.76 11.00 13.03
CA GLY A 285 5.73 11.31 14.46
C GLY A 285 4.61 10.60 15.22
N ARG A 286 3.67 9.96 14.51
CA ARG A 286 2.69 9.03 15.10
C ARG A 286 3.29 7.63 15.14
N LEU A 287 3.31 7.00 16.33
CA LEU A 287 3.74 5.62 16.45
C LEU A 287 2.78 4.69 15.69
N PRO A 288 3.27 3.84 14.76
CA PRO A 288 2.47 2.80 14.12
C PRO A 288 1.72 1.97 15.16
N GLN A 289 0.43 1.75 14.92
CA GLN A 289 -0.41 0.94 15.79
C GLN A 289 -0.53 -0.47 15.24
N THR A 290 -0.62 -1.43 16.15
CA THR A 290 -0.98 -2.82 15.81
C THR A 290 -2.38 -3.09 16.32
N HIS A 291 -3.25 -3.52 15.42
CA HIS A 291 -4.61 -3.93 15.68
C HIS A 291 -4.73 -5.45 15.56
N TYR A 292 -5.48 -6.07 16.46
CA TYR A 292 -5.67 -7.52 16.52
C TYR A 292 -7.11 -7.87 16.15
N VAL A 293 -7.30 -8.99 15.45
CA VAL A 293 -8.61 -9.49 15.04
C VAL A 293 -8.74 -10.97 15.39
N ASP A 294 -9.77 -11.32 16.15
CA ASP A 294 -10.07 -12.68 16.62
C ASP A 294 -11.56 -12.97 16.36
N ASP A 295 -11.84 -13.90 15.45
CA ASP A 295 -13.21 -14.26 15.03
C ASP A 295 -14.05 -14.86 16.17
N ALA A 296 -13.40 -15.57 17.10
CA ALA A 296 -14.05 -16.26 18.20
C ALA A 296 -14.20 -15.38 19.45
N GLN A 297 -13.12 -14.70 19.86
CA GLN A 297 -13.05 -13.98 21.14
C GLN A 297 -13.08 -12.46 21.02
N GLY A 298 -12.94 -11.90 19.81
CA GLY A 298 -12.90 -10.44 19.61
C GLY A 298 -14.22 -9.73 19.90
N ASP A 299 -14.18 -8.42 20.00
CA ASP A 299 -15.36 -7.56 20.16
C ASP A 299 -15.13 -6.25 19.40
N ASP A 300 -16.02 -5.93 18.45
CA ASP A 300 -15.90 -4.74 17.60
C ASP A 300 -16.14 -3.42 18.36
N GLY A 301 -16.63 -3.50 19.60
CA GLY A 301 -16.69 -2.37 20.54
C GLY A 301 -15.35 -2.02 21.20
N GLN A 302 -14.34 -2.89 21.10
CA GLN A 302 -13.03 -2.70 21.72
C GLN A 302 -12.06 -1.91 20.81
N ASP A 303 -10.94 -1.47 21.41
CA ASP A 303 -9.93 -0.67 20.71
C ASP A 303 -9.05 -1.46 19.72
N GLY A 304 -9.04 -2.78 19.80
CA GLY A 304 -8.22 -3.64 18.95
C GLY A 304 -6.73 -3.62 19.26
N ARG A 305 -6.25 -2.91 20.28
CA ARG A 305 -4.81 -2.62 20.48
C ARG A 305 -4.02 -3.74 21.15
N SER A 306 -4.69 -4.81 21.57
CA SER A 306 -4.07 -6.01 22.13
C SER A 306 -4.85 -7.26 21.70
N PRO A 307 -4.26 -8.48 21.78
CA PRO A 307 -5.01 -9.71 21.56
C PRO A 307 -6.25 -9.86 22.46
N GLN A 308 -6.23 -9.30 23.67
CA GLN A 308 -7.34 -9.35 24.63
C GLN A 308 -8.46 -8.36 24.30
N THR A 309 -8.14 -7.28 23.59
CA THR A 309 -9.09 -6.26 23.13
C THR A 309 -9.30 -6.32 21.62
N ALA A 310 -9.02 -7.46 21.00
CA ALA A 310 -9.09 -7.67 19.56
C ALA A 310 -10.48 -7.36 19.02
N TRP A 311 -10.53 -6.83 17.79
CA TRP A 311 -11.78 -6.76 17.01
C TRP A 311 -12.25 -8.15 16.62
N ARG A 312 -13.51 -8.29 16.22
CA ARG A 312 -14.09 -9.56 15.78
C ARG A 312 -14.18 -9.65 14.27
N SER A 313 -14.68 -8.61 13.61
CA SER A 313 -15.18 -8.73 12.23
C SER A 313 -14.27 -8.07 11.19
N LEU A 314 -14.35 -8.59 9.96
CA LEU A 314 -13.75 -7.96 8.79
C LEU A 314 -14.39 -6.59 8.49
N GLU A 315 -15.66 -6.41 8.86
CA GLU A 315 -16.36 -5.15 8.73
C GLU A 315 -15.75 -4.06 9.61
N LYS A 316 -15.40 -4.38 10.87
CA LYS A 316 -14.68 -3.46 11.75
C LYS A 316 -13.31 -3.09 11.18
N VAL A 317 -12.57 -4.05 10.61
CA VAL A 317 -11.29 -3.80 9.94
C VAL A 317 -11.45 -2.83 8.77
N ASN A 318 -12.44 -3.07 7.90
CA ASN A 318 -12.69 -2.23 6.72
C ASN A 318 -13.10 -0.80 7.10
N ARG A 319 -13.81 -0.60 8.23
CA ARG A 319 -14.25 0.71 8.71
C ARG A 319 -13.24 1.43 9.61
N ALA A 320 -12.20 0.75 10.09
CA ALA A 320 -11.22 1.35 10.98
C ALA A 320 -10.49 2.50 10.27
N SER A 321 -10.11 3.55 11.00
CA SER A 321 -9.34 4.67 10.43
C SER A 321 -7.83 4.41 10.50
N LEU A 322 -7.36 3.38 9.77
CA LEU A 322 -5.94 3.01 9.74
C LEU A 322 -5.12 4.12 9.09
N LYS A 323 -3.89 4.30 9.57
CA LYS A 323 -2.94 5.27 9.02
C LYS A 323 -1.68 4.56 8.55
N SER A 324 -0.84 5.27 7.80
CA SER A 324 0.46 4.78 7.34
C SER A 324 1.26 4.12 8.49
N GLY A 325 1.79 2.93 8.21
CA GLY A 325 2.53 2.09 9.15
C GLY A 325 1.68 1.17 10.02
N ASP A 326 0.35 1.37 10.10
CA ASP A 326 -0.49 0.52 10.94
C ASP A 326 -0.49 -0.93 10.45
N THR A 327 -0.63 -1.84 11.41
CA THR A 327 -0.68 -3.28 11.16
C THR A 327 -1.99 -3.84 11.69
N VAL A 328 -2.68 -4.67 10.90
CA VAL A 328 -3.84 -5.46 11.31
C VAL A 328 -3.43 -6.92 11.30
N LEU A 329 -3.46 -7.57 12.46
CA LEU A 329 -3.08 -8.97 12.62
C LEU A 329 -4.33 -9.81 12.88
N PHE A 330 -4.60 -10.74 11.96
CA PHE A 330 -5.64 -11.75 12.11
C PHE A 330 -5.11 -12.95 12.88
N LYS A 331 -5.89 -13.48 13.82
CA LYS A 331 -5.48 -14.64 14.61
C LYS A 331 -5.36 -15.89 13.73
N ARG A 332 -4.24 -16.58 13.83
CA ARG A 332 -4.03 -17.90 13.22
C ARG A 332 -5.11 -18.90 13.64
N GLY A 333 -5.60 -19.66 12.67
CA GLY A 333 -6.74 -20.57 12.79
C GLY A 333 -8.13 -19.91 12.70
N GLY A 334 -8.21 -18.57 12.74
CA GLY A 334 -9.47 -17.84 12.62
C GLY A 334 -10.00 -17.79 11.17
N ARG A 335 -11.31 -17.58 11.01
CA ARG A 335 -11.99 -17.54 9.71
C ARG A 335 -12.88 -16.32 9.59
N TRP A 336 -12.65 -15.52 8.55
CA TRP A 336 -13.47 -14.36 8.23
C TRP A 336 -14.09 -14.52 6.85
N ARG A 337 -15.37 -14.16 6.73
CA ARG A 337 -16.10 -14.21 5.46
C ARG A 337 -16.38 -12.81 4.96
N GLY A 338 -16.18 -12.59 3.66
CA GLY A 338 -16.44 -11.33 3.00
C GLY A 338 -15.26 -10.85 2.17
N GLN A 339 -15.20 -9.53 1.96
CA GLN A 339 -14.19 -8.88 1.15
C GLN A 339 -13.40 -7.92 2.03
N LEU A 340 -12.07 -8.03 2.00
CA LEU A 340 -11.16 -7.07 2.61
C LEU A 340 -11.03 -5.86 1.67
N ILE A 341 -11.24 -4.66 2.22
CA ILE A 341 -11.00 -3.39 1.54
C ILE A 341 -9.85 -2.72 2.30
N PRO A 342 -8.61 -2.81 1.82
CA PRO A 342 -7.44 -2.34 2.52
C PRO A 342 -7.31 -0.81 2.43
N GLN A 343 -6.46 -0.27 3.29
CA GLN A 343 -6.11 1.16 3.32
C GLN A 343 -4.66 1.36 2.89
N SER A 344 -4.40 2.49 2.24
CA SER A 344 -3.06 2.81 1.75
C SER A 344 -2.14 3.22 2.89
N GLY A 345 -0.87 2.82 2.78
CA GLY A 345 0.21 3.37 3.59
C GLY A 345 0.95 4.49 2.87
N ALA A 346 2.19 4.73 3.31
CA ALA A 346 3.13 5.64 2.66
C ALA A 346 4.48 4.93 2.46
N ALA A 347 5.37 5.56 1.71
CA ALA A 347 6.73 5.05 1.50
C ALA A 347 7.44 4.73 2.84
N GLY A 348 7.96 3.52 2.95
CA GLY A 348 8.59 3.00 4.18
C GLY A 348 7.65 2.74 5.36
N LEU A 349 6.37 3.09 5.25
CA LEU A 349 5.31 2.90 6.26
C LEU A 349 4.07 2.26 5.61
N PRO A 350 4.17 1.03 5.08
CA PRO A 350 3.02 0.35 4.51
C PRO A 350 1.98 0.02 5.57
N VAL A 351 0.71 0.01 5.19
CA VAL A 351 -0.32 -0.65 6.01
C VAL A 351 -0.18 -2.15 5.80
N THR A 352 -0.07 -2.91 6.88
CA THR A 352 0.19 -4.36 6.83
C THR A 352 -1.01 -5.14 7.32
N TYR A 353 -1.46 -6.11 6.54
CA TYR A 353 -2.46 -7.11 6.92
C TYR A 353 -1.76 -8.46 7.07
N GLY A 354 -1.64 -8.92 8.30
CA GLY A 354 -0.82 -10.06 8.67
C GLY A 354 -1.52 -11.03 9.61
N ALA A 355 -0.73 -11.90 10.24
CA ALA A 355 -1.21 -12.89 11.18
C ALA A 355 -0.52 -12.79 12.55
N PHE A 356 -1.22 -13.19 13.63
CA PHE A 356 -0.62 -13.41 14.94
C PHE A 356 -1.03 -14.77 15.54
N GLY A 357 -0.28 -15.22 16.55
CA GLY A 357 -0.53 -16.50 17.22
C GLY A 357 0.09 -17.70 16.50
N THR A 358 -0.45 -18.88 16.75
CA THR A 358 0.07 -20.18 16.27
C THR A 358 -1.02 -20.98 15.56
N GLY A 359 -0.65 -21.99 14.77
CA GLY A 359 -1.60 -22.81 14.00
C GLY A 359 -1.65 -22.41 12.53
N ASP A 360 -2.74 -22.73 11.83
CA ASP A 360 -2.88 -22.42 10.40
C ASP A 360 -2.95 -20.91 10.14
N ARG A 361 -2.65 -20.49 8.90
CA ARG A 361 -2.85 -19.09 8.49
C ARG A 361 -4.32 -18.68 8.68
N PRO A 362 -4.60 -17.42 9.06
CA PRO A 362 -5.97 -16.90 9.10
C PRO A 362 -6.62 -16.98 7.72
N SER A 363 -7.83 -17.53 7.65
CA SER A 363 -8.54 -17.70 6.38
C SER A 363 -9.50 -16.54 6.12
N LEU A 364 -9.33 -15.86 4.98
CA LEU A 364 -10.31 -14.94 4.42
C LEU A 364 -11.06 -15.67 3.29
N LEU A 365 -12.35 -15.90 3.51
CA LEU A 365 -13.19 -16.72 2.65
C LEU A 365 -14.10 -15.82 1.81
N GLY A 366 -13.97 -15.92 0.48
CA GLY A 366 -14.84 -15.25 -0.50
C GLY A 366 -16.21 -15.90 -0.67
N SER A 367 -16.52 -16.91 0.14
CA SER A 367 -17.71 -17.76 0.03
C SER A 367 -18.65 -17.62 1.22
N VAL A 368 -19.88 -18.13 1.00
CA VAL A 368 -20.83 -18.40 2.08
C VAL A 368 -21.02 -19.91 2.23
N ALA A 369 -21.08 -20.38 3.47
CA ALA A 369 -21.33 -21.79 3.78
C ALA A 369 -22.81 -22.13 3.63
N ARG A 370 -23.10 -23.36 3.17
CA ARG A 370 -24.44 -23.95 3.08
C ARG A 370 -24.44 -25.39 3.62
N ASN A 371 -24.01 -25.53 4.87
CA ASN A 371 -23.71 -26.82 5.50
C ASN A 371 -24.87 -27.39 6.33
N ALA A 372 -25.95 -26.63 6.57
CA ALA A 372 -27.09 -27.11 7.33
C ALA A 372 -28.15 -27.68 6.40
N THR A 373 -28.85 -28.74 6.81
CA THR A 373 -29.99 -29.31 6.07
C THR A 373 -31.04 -28.24 5.74
N SER A 374 -31.23 -27.25 6.62
CA SER A 374 -32.14 -26.10 6.43
C SER A 374 -31.64 -25.05 5.43
N ASP A 375 -30.39 -25.12 4.99
CA ASP A 375 -29.83 -24.26 3.94
C ASP A 375 -30.33 -24.67 2.55
N TRP A 376 -31.03 -25.80 2.43
CA TRP A 376 -31.47 -26.38 1.17
C TRP A 376 -32.94 -26.76 1.19
N ARG A 377 -33.63 -26.47 0.08
CA ARG A 377 -35.02 -26.84 -0.15
C ARG A 377 -35.13 -27.64 -1.43
N LEU A 378 -35.71 -28.83 -1.35
CA LEU A 378 -36.06 -29.60 -2.53
C LEU A 378 -37.15 -28.86 -3.32
N LEU A 379 -36.92 -28.65 -4.62
CA LEU A 379 -37.93 -28.12 -5.52
C LEU A 379 -38.69 -29.26 -6.18
N GLU A 380 -38.02 -30.00 -7.07
CA GLU A 380 -38.54 -31.16 -7.79
C GLU A 380 -37.39 -31.97 -8.38
N ASP A 381 -37.60 -33.25 -8.66
CA ASP A 381 -36.69 -34.12 -9.43
C ASP A 381 -35.20 -34.05 -9.03
N GLY A 382 -34.93 -33.98 -7.72
CA GLY A 382 -33.56 -33.92 -7.18
C GLY A 382 -32.85 -32.57 -7.41
N ILE A 383 -33.58 -31.53 -7.82
CA ILE A 383 -33.11 -30.15 -7.88
C ILE A 383 -33.40 -29.46 -6.54
N TRP A 384 -32.34 -29.05 -5.88
CA TRP A 384 -32.36 -28.34 -4.61
C TRP A 384 -32.03 -26.87 -4.83
N ALA A 385 -32.75 -25.99 -4.14
CA ALA A 385 -32.42 -24.58 -4.09
C ALA A 385 -31.84 -24.21 -2.73
N THR A 386 -30.95 -23.21 -2.70
CA THR A 386 -30.60 -22.55 -1.44
C THR A 386 -31.87 -21.99 -0.78
N GLY A 387 -32.05 -22.29 0.52
CA GLY A 387 -33.24 -22.01 1.31
C GLY A 387 -33.48 -20.52 1.60
N ASP A 388 -34.72 -20.19 1.98
CA ASP A 388 -35.16 -18.81 2.21
C ASP A 388 -34.63 -18.21 3.53
N ALA A 389 -34.27 -19.07 4.49
CA ALA A 389 -33.96 -18.68 5.86
C ALA A 389 -32.68 -17.84 6.00
N GLN A 390 -31.69 -18.04 5.12
CA GLN A 390 -30.43 -17.27 5.11
C GLN A 390 -30.49 -16.06 4.16
N GLY A 391 -31.64 -15.81 3.53
CA GLY A 391 -31.82 -14.75 2.55
C GLY A 391 -31.19 -15.02 1.18
N ALA A 392 -31.54 -14.14 0.22
CA ALA A 392 -30.99 -14.14 -1.13
C ALA A 392 -29.46 -13.94 -1.14
N LEU A 393 -28.76 -14.59 -2.06
CA LEU A 393 -27.33 -14.38 -2.25
C LEU A 393 -27.07 -12.95 -2.74
N SER A 394 -25.90 -12.39 -2.40
CA SER A 394 -25.60 -11.00 -2.76
C SER A 394 -25.25 -10.83 -4.25
N VAL A 395 -24.64 -11.85 -4.85
CA VAL A 395 -24.10 -11.86 -6.22
C VAL A 395 -24.07 -13.31 -6.76
N ASP A 396 -23.72 -13.44 -8.04
CA ASP A 396 -23.46 -14.72 -8.71
C ASP A 396 -22.51 -15.64 -7.93
N VAL A 397 -22.72 -16.96 -8.07
CA VAL A 397 -21.86 -18.01 -7.51
C VAL A 397 -21.03 -18.63 -8.63
N GLY A 398 -19.72 -18.40 -8.60
CA GLY A 398 -18.83 -18.83 -9.67
C GLY A 398 -18.31 -20.25 -9.56
N ASN A 399 -18.26 -20.78 -8.33
CA ASN A 399 -17.91 -22.16 -8.03
C ASN A 399 -18.66 -22.63 -6.77
N ILE A 400 -18.90 -23.94 -6.67
CA ILE A 400 -19.31 -24.59 -5.42
C ILE A 400 -18.18 -25.53 -5.02
N ILE A 401 -17.69 -25.39 -3.79
CA ILE A 401 -16.63 -26.25 -3.27
C ILE A 401 -17.23 -27.21 -2.25
N PHE A 402 -17.10 -28.50 -2.51
CA PHE A 402 -17.60 -29.58 -1.66
C PHE A 402 -16.46 -30.19 -0.84
N ASP A 403 -16.76 -30.57 0.40
CA ASP A 403 -15.89 -31.42 1.22
C ASP A 403 -14.45 -30.90 1.38
N HIS A 404 -14.31 -29.58 1.55
CA HIS A 404 -13.02 -28.87 1.62
C HIS A 404 -12.18 -28.98 0.34
N GLY A 405 -12.82 -29.13 -0.82
CA GLY A 405 -12.15 -29.17 -2.12
C GLY A 405 -11.96 -30.57 -2.70
N ALA A 406 -12.54 -31.61 -2.09
CA ALA A 406 -12.52 -32.96 -2.64
C ALA A 406 -13.32 -33.08 -3.95
N ALA A 407 -14.32 -32.21 -4.14
CA ALA A 407 -15.05 -32.05 -5.39
C ALA A 407 -15.49 -30.59 -5.58
N VAL A 408 -15.83 -30.24 -6.81
CA VAL A 408 -16.44 -28.94 -7.13
C VAL A 408 -17.73 -29.12 -7.91
N GLY A 409 -18.61 -28.12 -7.85
CA GLY A 409 -19.79 -28.05 -8.70
C GLY A 409 -19.44 -27.73 -10.15
N VAL A 410 -20.31 -28.15 -11.07
CA VAL A 410 -20.21 -27.83 -12.49
C VAL A 410 -21.25 -26.77 -12.84
N LYS A 411 -20.80 -25.56 -13.18
CA LYS A 411 -21.71 -24.46 -13.49
C LYS A 411 -22.43 -24.69 -14.82
N LYS A 412 -23.75 -24.58 -14.80
CA LYS A 412 -24.65 -24.54 -15.95
C LYS A 412 -25.33 -23.18 -16.04
N TRP A 413 -25.76 -22.85 -17.25
CA TRP A 413 -26.36 -21.55 -17.56
C TRP A 413 -27.89 -21.56 -17.57
N SER A 414 -28.50 -22.72 -17.35
CA SER A 414 -29.95 -22.88 -17.21
C SER A 414 -30.29 -24.05 -16.30
N ARG A 415 -31.48 -23.99 -15.70
CA ARG A 415 -32.04 -25.07 -14.89
C ARG A 415 -32.19 -26.37 -15.68
N ASP A 416 -32.56 -26.27 -16.95
CA ASP A 416 -32.72 -27.44 -17.83
C ASP A 416 -31.41 -28.16 -18.13
N ALA A 417 -30.25 -27.56 -17.85
CA ALA A 417 -28.96 -28.20 -18.05
C ALA A 417 -28.47 -28.94 -16.79
N LEU A 418 -29.22 -28.93 -15.70
CA LEU A 418 -28.90 -29.66 -14.47
C LEU A 418 -29.29 -31.13 -14.64
N ARG A 419 -28.29 -32.01 -14.82
CA ARG A 419 -28.51 -33.43 -15.13
C ARG A 419 -27.82 -34.34 -14.13
N GLU A 420 -26.55 -34.06 -13.85
CA GLU A 420 -25.71 -34.88 -12.98
C GLU A 420 -25.62 -34.29 -11.57
N PRO A 421 -25.49 -35.12 -10.52
CA PRO A 421 -25.16 -34.62 -9.19
C PRO A 421 -23.95 -33.69 -9.20
N GLY A 422 -24.08 -32.51 -8.61
CA GLY A 422 -23.05 -31.45 -8.64
C GLY A 422 -23.21 -30.43 -9.76
N ASP A 423 -24.05 -30.66 -10.77
CA ASP A 423 -24.46 -29.62 -11.71
C ASP A 423 -25.24 -28.53 -10.95
N TYR A 424 -24.89 -27.27 -11.18
CA TYR A 424 -25.59 -26.17 -10.54
C TYR A 424 -25.78 -24.96 -11.48
N SER A 425 -26.82 -24.18 -11.24
CA SER A 425 -27.03 -22.89 -11.92
C SER A 425 -27.34 -21.80 -10.91
N TYR A 426 -26.96 -20.56 -11.21
CA TYR A 426 -27.35 -19.39 -10.44
C TYR A 426 -28.54 -18.72 -11.13
N GLU A 427 -29.61 -18.44 -10.37
CA GLU A 427 -30.79 -17.73 -10.86
C GLU A 427 -30.67 -16.23 -10.48
N PRO A 428 -30.48 -15.31 -11.44
CA PRO A 428 -30.26 -13.90 -11.12
C PRO A 428 -31.46 -13.20 -10.47
N ASP A 429 -32.68 -13.56 -10.84
CA ASP A 429 -33.91 -12.92 -10.36
C ASP A 429 -34.20 -13.25 -8.90
N THR A 430 -34.01 -14.52 -8.53
CA THR A 430 -34.24 -15.01 -7.16
C THR A 430 -32.98 -14.97 -6.30
N LYS A 431 -31.80 -14.80 -6.94
CA LYS A 431 -30.46 -14.86 -6.36
C LYS A 431 -30.23 -16.14 -5.56
N ARG A 432 -30.59 -17.27 -6.16
CA ARG A 432 -30.43 -18.61 -5.58
C ARG A 432 -29.49 -19.46 -6.42
N VAL A 433 -28.89 -20.44 -5.76
CA VAL A 433 -28.26 -21.57 -6.44
C VAL A 433 -29.29 -22.69 -6.53
N LEU A 434 -29.46 -23.22 -7.73
CA LEU A 434 -30.07 -24.52 -7.97
C LEU A 434 -28.98 -25.55 -8.14
N LEU A 435 -29.09 -26.69 -7.46
CA LEU A 435 -28.11 -27.77 -7.45
C LEU A 435 -28.82 -29.10 -7.67
N ARG A 436 -28.37 -29.87 -8.65
CA ARG A 436 -28.78 -31.27 -8.78
C ARG A 436 -28.03 -32.10 -7.72
N SER A 437 -28.78 -32.79 -6.87
CA SER A 437 -28.25 -33.67 -5.81
C SER A 437 -29.22 -34.81 -5.51
N ASP A 438 -28.70 -36.00 -5.22
CA ASP A 438 -29.52 -37.21 -4.97
C ASP A 438 -30.15 -37.23 -3.57
N GLY A 439 -29.65 -36.41 -2.67
CA GLY A 439 -30.23 -36.13 -1.36
C GLY A 439 -30.08 -34.66 -1.01
N ASN A 440 -30.48 -34.27 0.19
CA ASN A 440 -30.20 -32.92 0.66
C ASN A 440 -28.69 -32.68 0.59
N PRO A 441 -28.22 -31.63 -0.12
CA PRO A 441 -26.80 -31.42 -0.32
C PRO A 441 -25.98 -31.40 0.98
N ALA A 442 -26.52 -30.80 2.04
CA ALA A 442 -25.85 -30.72 3.34
C ALA A 442 -25.72 -32.08 4.05
N ASP A 443 -26.54 -33.07 3.68
CA ASP A 443 -26.43 -34.44 4.20
C ASP A 443 -25.48 -35.29 3.32
N CYS A 444 -25.26 -34.87 2.06
CA CYS A 444 -24.36 -35.54 1.10
C CYS A 444 -22.90 -35.10 1.24
N HIS A 445 -22.64 -33.91 1.79
CA HIS A 445 -21.31 -33.29 1.86
C HIS A 445 -21.00 -32.77 3.27
N ARG A 446 -19.76 -32.94 3.72
CA ARG A 446 -19.25 -32.43 5.01
C ARG A 446 -19.15 -30.91 5.04
N SER A 447 -18.96 -30.29 3.88
CA SER A 447 -18.97 -28.85 3.71
C SER A 447 -19.36 -28.45 2.29
N ILE A 448 -20.05 -27.32 2.17
CA ILE A 448 -20.48 -26.70 0.93
C ILE A 448 -20.20 -25.21 1.01
N GLU A 449 -19.31 -24.73 0.16
CA GLU A 449 -18.94 -23.32 0.06
C GLU A 449 -19.38 -22.76 -1.29
N LEU A 450 -20.25 -21.74 -1.26
CA LEU A 450 -20.67 -21.03 -2.47
C LEU A 450 -19.75 -19.82 -2.69
N ALA A 451 -18.83 -19.92 -3.65
CA ALA A 451 -17.87 -18.86 -3.96
C ALA A 451 -18.57 -17.69 -4.65
N LEU A 452 -18.56 -16.51 -4.02
CA LEU A 452 -19.28 -15.33 -4.50
C LEU A 452 -18.45 -14.54 -5.50
N ARG A 453 -19.09 -13.99 -6.55
CA ARG A 453 -18.45 -13.15 -7.58
C ARG A 453 -18.03 -11.79 -7.03
N LYS A 454 -17.03 -11.80 -6.16
CA LYS A 454 -16.31 -10.68 -5.55
C LYS A 454 -14.84 -11.06 -5.41
N HIS A 455 -13.96 -10.07 -5.37
CA HIS A 455 -12.59 -10.32 -4.97
C HIS A 455 -12.55 -10.65 -3.48
N ILE A 456 -11.62 -11.50 -3.02
CA ILE A 456 -11.42 -11.69 -1.57
C ILE A 456 -10.77 -10.43 -0.99
N VAL A 457 -9.81 -9.86 -1.72
CA VAL A 457 -9.22 -8.54 -1.44
C VAL A 457 -9.44 -7.63 -2.65
N ASP A 458 -10.12 -6.50 -2.45
CA ASP A 458 -10.22 -5.43 -3.45
C ASP A 458 -9.18 -4.36 -3.15
N GLN A 459 -8.11 -4.36 -3.93
CA GLN A 459 -6.99 -3.44 -3.76
C GLN A 459 -7.05 -2.22 -4.70
N SER A 460 -8.20 -1.93 -5.31
CA SER A 460 -8.30 -0.86 -6.29
C SER A 460 -7.87 0.51 -5.74
N GLY A 461 -6.96 1.17 -6.44
CA GLY A 461 -6.40 2.48 -6.11
C GLY A 461 -5.45 2.49 -4.89
N LYS A 462 -5.06 1.32 -4.39
CA LYS A 462 -4.30 1.21 -3.13
C LYS A 462 -2.81 1.25 -3.36
N ARG A 463 -2.10 1.81 -2.39
CA ARG A 463 -0.64 1.98 -2.43
C ARG A 463 0.02 1.65 -1.11
N TYR A 464 1.24 1.14 -1.14
CA TYR A 464 2.01 0.79 0.06
C TYR A 464 1.22 -0.12 1.01
N VAL A 465 0.78 -1.27 0.49
CA VAL A 465 0.05 -2.28 1.26
C VAL A 465 0.84 -3.58 1.27
N THR A 466 0.97 -4.18 2.45
CA THR A 466 1.54 -5.52 2.59
C THR A 466 0.47 -6.49 3.05
N TYR A 467 0.29 -7.59 2.32
CA TYR A 467 -0.47 -8.76 2.75
C TYR A 467 0.52 -9.88 3.06
N GLU A 468 0.47 -10.43 4.27
CA GLU A 468 1.39 -11.49 4.65
C GLU A 468 0.79 -12.60 5.50
N ASP A 469 1.23 -13.82 5.27
CA ASP A 469 0.84 -14.99 6.07
C ASP A 469 -0.69 -15.21 6.13
N LEU A 470 -1.41 -14.89 5.05
CA LEU A 470 -2.87 -15.06 4.93
C LEU A 470 -3.24 -16.26 4.06
N ASP A 471 -4.43 -16.81 4.27
CA ASP A 471 -5.04 -17.85 3.45
C ASP A 471 -6.33 -17.33 2.79
N LEU A 472 -6.31 -17.13 1.47
CA LEU A 472 -7.41 -16.54 0.70
C LEU A 472 -8.08 -17.64 -0.14
N ARG A 473 -9.31 -18.05 0.21
CA ARG A 473 -9.98 -19.16 -0.49
C ARG A 473 -11.41 -18.88 -0.89
N TYR A 474 -11.87 -19.65 -1.88
CA TYR A 474 -13.29 -19.79 -2.24
C TYR A 474 -13.92 -18.48 -2.73
N GLY A 475 -13.19 -17.68 -3.51
CA GLY A 475 -13.71 -16.49 -4.19
C GLY A 475 -14.06 -16.78 -5.64
N ALA A 476 -15.05 -16.10 -6.23
CA ALA A 476 -15.42 -16.32 -7.64
C ALA A 476 -15.08 -15.16 -8.59
N ALA A 477 -14.51 -14.05 -8.10
CA ALA A 477 -13.81 -13.11 -8.98
C ALA A 477 -12.30 -13.36 -8.95
N HIS A 478 -11.56 -12.63 -8.10
CA HIS A 478 -10.12 -12.79 -7.92
C HIS A 478 -9.78 -13.06 -6.45
N GLY A 479 -8.62 -13.65 -6.17
CA GLY A 479 -8.14 -13.75 -4.80
C GLY A 479 -7.77 -12.35 -4.30
N ILE A 480 -6.82 -11.73 -4.98
CA ILE A 480 -6.48 -10.31 -4.83
C ILE A 480 -6.64 -9.65 -6.20
N GLY A 481 -7.49 -8.63 -6.31
CA GLY A 481 -7.75 -7.95 -7.58
C GLY A 481 -8.00 -6.46 -7.38
N GLY A 482 -7.72 -5.68 -8.42
CA GLY A 482 -7.95 -4.24 -8.40
C GLY A 482 -7.13 -3.48 -9.44
N SER A 483 -7.58 -2.26 -9.72
CA SER A 483 -6.99 -1.36 -10.72
C SER A 483 -6.12 -0.28 -10.08
N GLY A 484 -5.03 0.14 -10.75
CA GLY A 484 -4.32 1.38 -10.38
C GLY A 484 -3.52 1.27 -9.07
N VAL A 485 -2.71 0.23 -8.92
CA VAL A 485 -2.01 -0.08 -7.66
C VAL A 485 -0.52 0.26 -7.72
N GLN A 486 0.08 0.59 -6.57
CA GLN A 486 1.54 0.76 -6.49
C GLN A 486 2.12 0.27 -5.15
N HIS A 487 3.35 -0.22 -5.13
CA HIS A 487 4.02 -0.66 -3.90
C HIS A 487 3.22 -1.70 -3.10
N ILE A 488 2.63 -2.67 -3.81
CA ILE A 488 1.92 -3.78 -3.19
C ILE A 488 2.91 -4.91 -2.93
N VAL A 489 2.90 -5.45 -1.71
CA VAL A 489 3.64 -6.66 -1.34
C VAL A 489 2.64 -7.75 -0.95
N VAL A 490 2.67 -8.87 -1.66
CA VAL A 490 1.99 -10.10 -1.27
C VAL A 490 3.06 -11.12 -0.94
N ARG A 491 3.10 -11.61 0.30
CA ARG A 491 4.13 -12.58 0.69
C ARG A 491 3.63 -13.69 1.59
N ARG A 492 4.11 -14.92 1.36
CA ARG A 492 3.75 -16.08 2.20
C ARG A 492 2.23 -16.29 2.32
N CYS A 493 1.49 -15.97 1.26
CA CYS A 493 0.04 -16.15 1.21
C CYS A 493 -0.32 -17.41 0.44
N ASP A 494 -1.43 -18.02 0.85
CA ASP A 494 -2.06 -19.13 0.13
C ASP A 494 -3.29 -18.59 -0.60
N LEU A 495 -3.45 -18.95 -1.87
CA LEU A 495 -4.62 -18.58 -2.67
C LEU A 495 -5.17 -19.82 -3.37
N SER A 496 -6.45 -20.15 -3.15
CA SER A 496 -7.02 -21.35 -3.78
C SER A 496 -8.52 -21.38 -4.03
N TYR A 497 -8.90 -22.20 -5.02
CA TYR A 497 -10.29 -22.36 -5.46
C TYR A 497 -10.90 -21.01 -5.83
N ILE A 498 -10.21 -20.29 -6.71
CA ILE A 498 -10.58 -18.94 -7.13
C ILE A 498 -11.17 -18.95 -8.53
N GLY A 499 -12.26 -18.21 -8.71
CA GLY A 499 -12.80 -17.85 -10.01
C GLY A 499 -14.07 -18.58 -10.40
N GLY A 500 -14.38 -18.48 -11.70
CA GLY A 500 -15.57 -19.04 -12.31
C GLY A 500 -16.82 -18.16 -12.19
N GLY A 501 -16.75 -16.95 -11.62
CA GLY A 501 -17.87 -16.03 -11.57
C GLY A 501 -18.17 -15.44 -12.93
N HIS A 502 -19.45 -15.28 -13.29
CA HIS A 502 -19.86 -14.72 -14.58
C HIS A 502 -19.44 -13.24 -14.69
N GLN A 503 -18.56 -12.90 -15.63
CA GLN A 503 -18.12 -11.52 -15.86
C GLN A 503 -19.10 -10.80 -16.80
N HIS A 504 -19.23 -11.33 -18.01
CA HIS A 504 -20.17 -10.86 -19.03
C HIS A 504 -20.43 -11.98 -20.04
N THR A 505 -21.37 -11.77 -20.95
CA THR A 505 -21.59 -12.66 -22.10
C THR A 505 -21.31 -11.87 -23.37
N THR A 506 -20.49 -12.41 -24.26
CA THR A 506 -20.17 -11.78 -25.53
C THR A 506 -21.38 -11.79 -26.48
N ALA A 507 -21.35 -10.98 -27.54
CA ALA A 507 -22.47 -10.82 -28.46
C ALA A 507 -22.87 -12.12 -29.19
N ASP A 508 -21.93 -13.05 -29.35
CA ASP A 508 -22.13 -14.41 -29.89
C ASP A 508 -22.65 -15.41 -28.84
N GLY A 509 -22.97 -14.95 -27.63
CA GLY A 509 -23.59 -15.76 -26.57
C GLY A 509 -22.61 -16.54 -25.70
N ARG A 510 -21.29 -16.35 -25.86
CA ARG A 510 -20.28 -17.04 -25.05
C ARG A 510 -20.08 -16.35 -23.70
N PRO A 511 -20.23 -17.07 -22.58
CA PRO A 511 -19.99 -16.50 -21.26
C PRO A 511 -18.49 -16.36 -20.99
N VAL A 512 -18.09 -15.19 -20.51
CA VAL A 512 -16.76 -14.91 -19.98
C VAL A 512 -16.83 -14.92 -18.46
N ARG A 513 -15.82 -15.49 -17.82
CA ARG A 513 -15.78 -15.69 -16.37
C ARG A 513 -14.50 -15.10 -15.80
N TYR A 514 -14.59 -14.52 -14.61
CA TYR A 514 -13.43 -14.10 -13.83
C TYR A 514 -12.66 -15.32 -13.30
N GLY A 515 -11.38 -15.15 -12.95
CA GLY A 515 -10.73 -16.20 -12.17
C GLY A 515 -9.25 -16.11 -11.84
N ASN A 516 -8.69 -14.91 -11.74
CA ASN A 516 -7.27 -14.75 -11.39
C ASN A 516 -6.97 -14.93 -9.89
N GLY A 517 -5.83 -15.54 -9.54
CA GLY A 517 -5.34 -15.61 -8.17
C GLY A 517 -4.97 -14.22 -7.65
N ILE A 518 -3.95 -13.61 -8.27
CA ILE A 518 -3.55 -12.21 -8.06
C ILE A 518 -3.56 -11.49 -9.40
N GLU A 519 -4.36 -10.43 -9.47
CA GLU A 519 -4.48 -9.56 -10.64
C GLU A 519 -3.96 -8.16 -10.35
N PHE A 520 -3.10 -7.69 -11.24
CA PHE A 520 -2.80 -6.27 -11.41
C PHE A 520 -3.46 -5.78 -12.69
N TRP A 521 -4.59 -5.08 -12.53
CA TRP A 521 -5.35 -4.51 -13.63
C TRP A 521 -4.97 -3.04 -13.89
N SER A 522 -4.95 -2.63 -15.17
CA SER A 522 -4.59 -1.29 -15.61
C SER A 522 -3.15 -0.93 -15.20
N SER A 523 -2.93 0.27 -14.66
CA SER A 523 -1.61 0.71 -14.20
C SER A 523 -1.23 0.02 -12.89
N ALA A 524 -0.02 -0.53 -12.84
CA ALA A 524 0.56 -1.19 -11.68
C ALA A 524 2.07 -0.93 -11.60
N GLY A 525 2.57 -0.54 -10.43
CA GLY A 525 3.97 -0.13 -10.26
C GLY A 525 4.61 -0.70 -8.99
N ASP A 526 5.87 -1.11 -9.06
CA ASP A 526 6.71 -1.41 -7.88
C ASP A 526 6.11 -2.49 -6.96
N CYS A 527 5.52 -3.52 -7.56
CA CYS A 527 4.82 -4.58 -6.84
C CYS A 527 5.67 -5.85 -6.69
N LEU A 528 5.50 -6.56 -5.57
CA LEU A 528 6.20 -7.81 -5.26
C LEU A 528 5.21 -8.89 -4.81
N VAL A 529 5.25 -10.04 -5.48
CA VAL A 529 4.57 -11.27 -5.05
C VAL A 529 5.63 -12.33 -4.80
N GLU A 530 5.79 -12.74 -3.55
CA GLU A 530 6.82 -13.72 -3.19
C GLU A 530 6.40 -14.80 -2.21
N ASP A 531 7.03 -15.97 -2.32
CA ASP A 531 6.87 -17.05 -1.35
C ASP A 531 5.40 -17.49 -1.17
N CYS A 532 4.56 -17.30 -2.21
CA CYS A 532 3.13 -17.63 -2.16
C CYS A 532 2.84 -19.01 -2.77
N ARG A 533 1.72 -19.61 -2.36
CA ARG A 533 1.17 -20.84 -2.95
C ARG A 533 -0.16 -20.55 -3.61
N LEU A 534 -0.29 -20.86 -4.90
CA LEU A 534 -1.50 -20.59 -5.67
C LEU A 534 -1.96 -21.86 -6.39
N TRP A 535 -3.20 -22.30 -6.16
CA TRP A 535 -3.69 -23.51 -6.78
C TRP A 535 -5.18 -23.57 -7.02
N GLU A 536 -5.61 -24.42 -7.95
CA GLU A 536 -7.03 -24.60 -8.27
C GLU A 536 -7.66 -23.25 -8.66
N ILE A 537 -6.95 -22.53 -9.54
CA ILE A 537 -7.32 -21.20 -10.04
C ILE A 537 -7.94 -21.35 -11.43
N TYR A 538 -9.14 -20.80 -11.61
CA TYR A 538 -9.93 -20.96 -12.82
C TYR A 538 -9.24 -20.41 -14.07
N ASP A 539 -8.52 -19.28 -13.95
CA ASP A 539 -7.83 -18.61 -15.06
C ASP A 539 -6.32 -18.52 -14.78
N ALA A 540 -5.75 -17.33 -14.51
CA ALA A 540 -4.33 -17.19 -14.21
C ALA A 540 -4.03 -17.14 -12.70
N ALA A 541 -3.01 -17.85 -12.23
CA ALA A 541 -2.55 -17.69 -10.86
C ALA A 541 -2.06 -16.26 -10.61
N LEU A 542 -1.27 -15.72 -11.54
CA LEU A 542 -0.68 -14.39 -11.50
C LEU A 542 -0.90 -13.71 -12.85
N THR A 543 -1.33 -12.45 -12.87
CA THR A 543 -1.57 -11.77 -14.14
C THR A 543 -1.29 -10.27 -14.12
N ASN A 544 -0.80 -9.81 -15.26
CA ASN A 544 -0.61 -8.41 -15.62
C ASN A 544 -1.60 -8.07 -16.74
N GLN A 545 -2.69 -7.35 -16.41
CA GLN A 545 -3.79 -7.09 -17.34
C GLN A 545 -4.09 -5.61 -17.52
N GLY A 546 -4.48 -5.19 -18.72
CA GLY A 546 -4.88 -3.81 -18.98
C GLY A 546 -5.36 -3.57 -20.41
N SER A 547 -6.22 -2.57 -20.57
CA SER A 547 -6.66 -2.04 -21.86
C SER A 547 -6.71 -0.51 -21.79
N GLY A 548 -6.34 0.19 -22.87
CA GLY A 548 -6.26 1.66 -22.89
C GLY A 548 -4.86 2.17 -22.59
N THR A 549 -4.71 3.30 -21.90
CA THR A 549 -3.39 3.88 -21.59
C THR A 549 -2.93 3.51 -20.19
N ASN A 550 -2.15 2.43 -20.08
CA ASN A 550 -1.71 1.84 -18.81
C ASN A 550 -0.19 1.81 -18.69
N VAL A 551 0.29 1.88 -17.45
CA VAL A 551 1.70 1.70 -17.11
C VAL A 551 1.86 0.50 -16.19
N GLN A 552 2.55 -0.54 -16.65
CA GLN A 552 2.94 -1.67 -15.81
C GLN A 552 4.46 -1.70 -15.65
N GLU A 553 4.97 -1.41 -14.45
CA GLU A 553 6.41 -1.27 -14.24
C GLU A 553 6.94 -1.83 -12.92
N ASN A 554 8.14 -2.38 -12.95
CA ASN A 554 8.87 -2.85 -11.76
C ASN A 554 8.06 -3.88 -10.93
N ILE A 555 7.53 -4.92 -11.59
CA ILE A 555 6.72 -5.94 -10.93
C ILE A 555 7.50 -7.25 -10.87
N THR A 556 7.66 -7.80 -9.66
CA THR A 556 8.39 -9.05 -9.43
C THR A 556 7.48 -10.12 -8.86
N TYR A 557 7.49 -11.29 -9.48
CA TYR A 557 6.89 -12.53 -9.00
C TYR A 557 8.01 -13.53 -8.76
N ARG A 558 8.26 -13.88 -7.50
CA ARG A 558 9.38 -14.79 -7.19
C ARG A 558 9.11 -15.83 -6.14
N ARG A 559 9.73 -17.00 -6.29
CA ARG A 559 9.67 -18.09 -5.28
C ARG A 559 8.24 -18.53 -4.96
N ASN A 560 7.33 -18.42 -5.92
CA ASN A 560 5.96 -18.90 -5.75
C ASN A 560 5.83 -20.36 -6.22
N VAL A 561 4.97 -21.11 -5.55
CA VAL A 561 4.58 -22.47 -5.95
C VAL A 561 3.17 -22.41 -6.53
N ILE A 562 3.03 -22.84 -7.79
CA ILE A 562 1.79 -22.72 -8.55
C ILE A 562 1.42 -24.08 -9.12
N TRP A 563 0.21 -24.58 -8.86
CA TRP A 563 -0.23 -25.83 -9.46
C TRP A 563 -1.72 -25.89 -9.76
N ASN A 564 -2.13 -26.72 -10.72
CA ASN A 564 -3.54 -26.91 -11.07
C ASN A 564 -4.26 -25.59 -11.38
N CYS A 565 -3.56 -24.64 -11.99
CA CYS A 565 -4.14 -23.40 -12.51
C CYS A 565 -4.27 -23.55 -14.02
N GLU A 566 -5.21 -22.86 -14.65
CA GLU A 566 -5.22 -22.86 -16.12
C GLU A 566 -3.95 -22.19 -16.66
N TYR A 567 -3.62 -21.01 -16.15
CA TYR A 567 -2.34 -20.36 -16.38
C TYR A 567 -1.53 -20.18 -15.10
N SER A 568 -0.22 -20.45 -15.14
CA SER A 568 0.66 -20.08 -14.01
C SER A 568 0.94 -18.57 -14.02
N PHE A 569 1.11 -18.00 -15.20
CA PHE A 569 1.30 -16.58 -15.42
C PHE A 569 0.64 -16.13 -16.72
N GLU A 570 0.00 -14.98 -16.69
CA GLU A 570 -0.63 -14.37 -17.85
C GLU A 570 -0.19 -12.91 -18.04
N TYR A 571 0.05 -12.53 -19.30
CA TYR A 571 0.27 -11.15 -19.69
C TYR A 571 -0.71 -10.73 -20.79
N TRP A 572 -1.52 -9.74 -20.47
CA TRP A 572 -2.54 -9.16 -21.34
C TRP A 572 -2.59 -7.64 -21.18
N ASN A 573 -1.68 -6.90 -21.81
CA ASN A 573 -1.74 -5.42 -21.83
C ASN A 573 -1.88 -4.92 -23.27
N ARG A 574 -2.97 -4.20 -23.55
CA ARG A 574 -3.36 -3.79 -24.90
C ARG A 574 -3.43 -2.27 -25.03
N ASP A 575 -3.31 -1.85 -26.29
CA ASP A 575 -3.16 -0.49 -26.81
C ASP A 575 -1.69 -0.05 -26.91
N GLU A 576 -1.32 0.58 -28.03
CA GLU A 576 0.04 1.06 -28.29
C GLU A 576 0.44 2.23 -27.38
N SER A 577 -0.55 2.91 -26.77
CA SER A 577 -0.31 3.94 -25.75
C SER A 577 0.06 3.38 -24.38
N SER A 578 -0.11 2.06 -24.15
CA SER A 578 0.32 1.40 -22.92
C SER A 578 1.82 1.06 -22.93
N ARG A 579 2.43 1.08 -21.75
CA ARG A 579 3.81 0.60 -21.52
C ARG A 579 3.87 -0.50 -20.47
N THR A 580 4.72 -1.49 -20.72
CA THR A 580 5.10 -2.53 -19.77
C THR A 580 6.63 -2.61 -19.72
N HIS A 581 7.21 -2.48 -18.53
CA HIS A 581 8.66 -2.41 -18.36
C HIS A 581 9.11 -3.13 -17.09
N ASN A 582 10.23 -3.85 -17.16
CA ASN A 582 10.88 -4.43 -15.97
C ASN A 582 9.93 -5.35 -15.16
N ILE A 583 9.45 -6.42 -15.82
CA ILE A 583 8.62 -7.44 -15.20
C ILE A 583 9.47 -8.69 -14.98
N LEU A 584 9.56 -9.16 -13.74
CA LEU A 584 10.39 -10.31 -13.37
C LEU A 584 9.49 -11.46 -12.92
N PHE A 585 9.57 -12.58 -13.62
CA PHE A 585 8.99 -13.85 -13.21
C PHE A 585 10.15 -14.83 -12.96
N GLU A 586 10.57 -14.97 -11.70
CA GLU A 586 11.80 -15.69 -11.37
C GLU A 586 11.71 -16.66 -10.19
N HIS A 587 12.43 -17.78 -10.24
CA HIS A 587 12.42 -18.78 -9.16
C HIS A 587 11.03 -19.33 -8.82
N ASN A 588 10.07 -19.34 -9.74
CA ASN A 588 8.76 -19.94 -9.48
C ASN A 588 8.76 -21.42 -9.85
N THR A 589 8.02 -22.24 -9.11
CA THR A 589 7.75 -23.65 -9.44
C THR A 589 6.31 -23.79 -9.90
N CYS A 590 6.12 -24.13 -11.17
CA CYS A 590 4.83 -24.20 -11.83
C CYS A 590 4.58 -25.64 -12.29
N VAL A 591 3.48 -26.25 -11.84
CA VAL A 591 3.21 -27.68 -12.04
C VAL A 591 1.77 -27.90 -12.52
N ASP A 592 1.57 -28.75 -13.51
CA ASP A 592 0.26 -29.22 -13.96
C ASP A 592 -0.70 -28.08 -14.38
N ALA A 593 -0.27 -27.22 -15.29
CA ALA A 593 -1.15 -26.19 -15.85
C ALA A 593 -2.28 -26.82 -16.69
N GLY A 594 -3.53 -26.44 -16.44
CA GLY A 594 -4.72 -27.03 -17.05
C GLY A 594 -5.23 -28.31 -16.39
N TYR A 595 -4.69 -28.72 -15.25
CA TYR A 595 -5.17 -29.91 -14.52
C TYR A 595 -6.14 -29.58 -13.38
N GLY A 596 -6.42 -28.30 -13.14
CA GLY A 596 -7.34 -27.86 -12.11
C GLY A 596 -8.82 -27.97 -12.48
N TRP A 597 -9.67 -27.76 -11.48
CA TRP A 597 -11.13 -27.88 -11.61
C TRP A 597 -11.73 -27.01 -12.72
N GLY A 598 -11.11 -25.86 -13.01
CA GLY A 598 -11.56 -24.90 -14.00
C GLY A 598 -11.47 -25.42 -15.43
N HIS A 599 -10.48 -26.26 -15.73
CA HIS A 599 -10.15 -26.69 -17.10
C HIS A 599 -11.33 -27.36 -17.80
N GLY A 600 -12.03 -28.27 -17.11
CA GLY A 600 -13.22 -28.94 -17.65
C GLY A 600 -14.39 -28.00 -17.92
N GLN A 601 -14.40 -26.81 -17.31
CA GLN A 601 -15.49 -25.84 -17.38
C GLN A 601 -15.19 -24.61 -18.24
N ARG A 602 -13.93 -24.43 -18.68
CA ARG A 602 -13.56 -23.36 -19.62
C ARG A 602 -14.04 -23.72 -21.03
N PRO A 603 -14.58 -22.74 -21.79
CA PRO A 603 -14.94 -22.96 -23.19
C PRO A 603 -13.71 -23.13 -24.09
N ASP A 604 -12.58 -22.53 -23.72
CA ASP A 604 -11.32 -22.48 -24.47
C ASP A 604 -10.18 -23.17 -23.70
N ARG A 605 -10.35 -24.47 -23.45
CA ARG A 605 -9.40 -25.30 -22.70
C ARG A 605 -8.00 -25.27 -23.32
N ASN A 606 -7.03 -24.67 -22.65
CA ASN A 606 -5.69 -24.45 -23.18
C ASN A 606 -4.63 -24.20 -22.10
N GLY A 607 -4.63 -25.03 -21.05
CA GLY A 607 -3.75 -24.85 -19.90
C GLY A 607 -2.26 -24.72 -20.25
N ARG A 608 -1.64 -23.66 -19.74
CA ARG A 608 -0.27 -23.21 -20.08
C ARG A 608 0.45 -22.67 -18.86
N HIS A 609 1.76 -22.79 -18.76
CA HIS A 609 2.42 -22.08 -17.66
C HIS A 609 2.50 -20.59 -17.90
N VAL A 610 3.00 -20.16 -19.06
CA VAL A 610 3.17 -18.74 -19.39
C VAL A 610 2.36 -18.40 -20.64
N MET A 611 1.39 -17.50 -20.50
CA MET A 611 0.47 -17.10 -21.57
C MET A 611 0.60 -15.61 -21.91
N PHE A 612 1.20 -15.29 -23.06
CA PHE A 612 1.26 -13.93 -23.58
C PHE A 612 0.33 -13.81 -24.78
N TYR A 613 -0.65 -12.93 -24.67
CA TYR A 613 -1.58 -12.64 -25.75
C TYR A 613 -0.96 -11.78 -26.84
N ASP A 614 -1.72 -11.60 -27.93
CA ASP A 614 -1.43 -10.58 -28.91
C ASP A 614 -1.65 -9.20 -28.26
N ASN A 615 -0.54 -8.63 -27.81
CA ASN A 615 -0.45 -7.44 -26.98
C ASN A 615 0.21 -6.33 -27.79
N SER A 616 -0.45 -5.18 -27.90
CA SER A 616 0.06 -4.01 -28.61
C SER A 616 0.86 -3.03 -27.74
N ALA A 617 0.87 -3.21 -26.41
CA ALA A 617 1.64 -2.36 -25.51
C ALA A 617 3.14 -2.39 -25.82
N ALA A 618 3.80 -1.24 -25.69
CA ALA A 618 5.26 -1.12 -25.74
C ALA A 618 5.84 -1.90 -24.55
N THR A 619 6.57 -2.98 -24.83
CA THR A 619 7.07 -3.90 -23.80
C THR A 619 8.59 -3.99 -23.86
N SER A 620 9.26 -3.85 -22.72
CA SER A 620 10.71 -4.05 -22.58
C SER A 620 11.05 -4.69 -21.23
N ASP A 621 12.21 -5.34 -21.15
CA ASP A 621 12.76 -5.93 -19.93
C ASP A 621 11.79 -6.88 -19.21
N PHE A 622 11.10 -7.73 -19.98
CA PHE A 622 10.32 -8.83 -19.43
C PHE A 622 11.25 -10.03 -19.22
N VAL A 623 11.45 -10.46 -17.98
CA VAL A 623 12.42 -11.50 -17.62
C VAL A 623 11.71 -12.71 -17.06
N VAL A 624 11.93 -13.87 -17.68
CA VAL A 624 11.48 -15.18 -17.19
C VAL A 624 12.72 -16.04 -16.97
N ARG A 625 13.11 -16.25 -15.70
CA ARG A 625 14.34 -16.97 -15.39
C ARG A 625 14.28 -17.84 -14.15
N TYR A 626 15.11 -18.88 -14.09
CA TYR A 626 15.23 -19.74 -12.91
C TYR A 626 13.91 -20.38 -12.45
N ASN A 627 12.92 -20.51 -13.34
CA ASN A 627 11.66 -21.16 -13.03
C ASN A 627 11.70 -22.66 -13.35
N ILE A 628 10.80 -23.42 -12.74
CA ILE A 628 10.47 -24.79 -13.10
C ILE A 628 9.08 -24.77 -13.73
N PHE A 629 8.95 -25.32 -14.94
CA PHE A 629 7.71 -25.51 -15.66
C PHE A 629 7.54 -27.01 -15.93
N CYS A 630 6.60 -27.65 -15.25
CA CYS A 630 6.40 -29.09 -15.29
C CYS A 630 4.95 -29.43 -15.63
N ASN A 631 4.76 -29.99 -16.82
CA ASN A 631 3.47 -30.42 -17.39
C ASN A 631 2.43 -29.30 -17.56
N ALA A 632 1.90 -29.25 -18.77
CA ALA A 632 0.74 -28.43 -19.10
C ALA A 632 -0.12 -29.20 -20.10
N THR A 633 -1.44 -28.97 -20.11
CA THR A 633 -2.34 -29.63 -21.06
C THR A 633 -2.16 -29.16 -22.51
N ASP A 634 -1.63 -27.95 -22.72
CA ASP A 634 -1.40 -27.36 -24.05
C ASP A 634 0.08 -27.06 -24.29
N SER A 635 0.66 -26.08 -23.60
CA SER A 635 2.08 -25.72 -23.78
C SER A 635 2.76 -25.12 -22.55
N GLY A 636 4.08 -25.18 -22.48
CA GLY A 636 4.85 -24.49 -21.44
C GLY A 636 4.75 -22.97 -21.55
N LEU A 637 5.04 -22.44 -22.75
CA LEU A 637 4.97 -21.01 -23.05
C LEU A 637 4.18 -20.78 -24.34
N ARG A 638 3.31 -19.78 -24.36
CA ARG A 638 2.65 -19.26 -25.56
C ARG A 638 2.95 -17.78 -25.72
N LEU A 639 3.46 -17.42 -26.88
CA LEU A 639 3.75 -16.05 -27.28
C LEU A 639 2.94 -15.73 -28.54
N HIS A 640 1.82 -15.02 -28.39
CA HIS A 640 0.90 -14.74 -29.50
C HIS A 640 1.19 -13.38 -30.17
N GLY A 641 0.74 -13.22 -31.42
CA GLY A 641 0.61 -11.91 -32.09
C GLY A 641 1.85 -11.34 -32.79
N ARG A 642 3.04 -11.43 -32.16
CA ARG A 642 4.26 -10.76 -32.66
C ARG A 642 5.55 -11.49 -32.29
N ASP A 643 6.67 -10.99 -32.78
CA ASP A 643 8.00 -11.42 -32.33
C ASP A 643 8.35 -10.75 -30.99
N TRP A 644 8.61 -11.56 -29.97
CA TRP A 644 8.90 -11.13 -28.61
C TRP A 644 10.39 -11.04 -28.30
N THR A 645 11.25 -11.39 -29.26
CA THR A 645 12.70 -11.59 -29.05
C THR A 645 13.39 -10.38 -28.39
N ALA A 646 13.04 -9.15 -28.78
CA ALA A 646 13.65 -7.94 -28.23
C ALA A 646 13.14 -7.54 -26.84
N ALA A 647 11.95 -8.00 -26.44
CA ALA A 647 11.29 -7.60 -25.20
C ALA A 647 11.43 -8.61 -24.06
N LEU A 648 11.79 -9.86 -24.40
CA LEU A 648 11.76 -11.01 -23.49
C LEU A 648 13.16 -11.56 -23.25
N THR A 649 13.51 -11.78 -21.98
CA THR A 649 14.66 -12.59 -21.58
C THR A 649 14.16 -13.95 -21.09
N LEU A 650 14.59 -15.02 -21.77
CA LEU A 650 14.42 -16.40 -21.32
C LEU A 650 15.79 -16.94 -20.88
N ASP A 651 16.00 -17.16 -19.58
CA ASP A 651 17.30 -17.62 -19.05
C ASP A 651 17.14 -18.71 -17.98
N ALA A 652 17.94 -19.77 -18.07
CA ALA A 652 18.12 -20.77 -17.01
C ALA A 652 16.82 -21.31 -16.38
N ASN A 653 15.77 -21.53 -17.18
CA ASN A 653 14.54 -22.20 -16.76
C ASN A 653 14.65 -23.71 -16.98
N CYS A 654 13.99 -24.50 -16.13
CA CYS A 654 13.77 -25.92 -16.33
C CYS A 654 12.39 -26.15 -16.95
N TRP A 655 12.35 -26.81 -18.11
CA TRP A 655 11.13 -27.13 -18.84
C TRP A 655 10.93 -28.63 -18.90
N TYR A 656 9.70 -29.07 -18.65
CA TYR A 656 9.31 -30.45 -18.85
C TYR A 656 7.85 -30.52 -19.28
N GLN A 657 7.61 -31.33 -20.30
CA GLN A 657 6.30 -31.86 -20.63
C GLN A 657 6.48 -33.33 -21.00
N ARG A 658 5.64 -34.19 -20.42
CA ARG A 658 5.57 -35.58 -20.83
C ARG A 658 5.10 -35.71 -22.28
N ASP A 659 4.07 -34.94 -22.62
CA ASP A 659 3.42 -34.92 -23.94
C ASP A 659 3.16 -33.46 -24.36
N GLY A 660 3.19 -33.18 -25.66
CA GLY A 660 2.80 -31.88 -26.22
C GLY A 660 3.97 -30.96 -26.60
N VAL A 661 3.68 -29.67 -26.68
CA VAL A 661 4.57 -28.64 -27.24
C VAL A 661 5.13 -27.76 -26.13
N LEU A 662 6.46 -27.68 -26.01
CA LEU A 662 7.08 -26.83 -24.99
C LEU A 662 6.79 -25.34 -25.24
N LEU A 663 7.03 -24.87 -26.47
CA LEU A 663 6.84 -23.48 -26.84
C LEU A 663 5.93 -23.34 -28.05
N LEU A 664 4.93 -22.49 -27.92
CA LEU A 664 4.12 -21.99 -29.02
C LEU A 664 4.54 -20.55 -29.34
N TRP A 665 5.45 -20.39 -30.30
CA TRP A 665 5.99 -19.10 -30.73
C TRP A 665 5.25 -18.58 -31.96
N GLY A 666 4.29 -17.67 -31.76
CA GLY A 666 3.39 -17.22 -32.81
C GLY A 666 2.54 -18.38 -33.35
N ARG A 667 2.86 -18.83 -34.57
CA ARG A 667 2.24 -20.02 -35.20
C ARG A 667 3.13 -21.26 -35.18
N THR A 668 4.37 -21.14 -34.71
CA THR A 668 5.34 -22.22 -34.67
C THR A 668 5.18 -23.01 -33.38
N SER A 669 5.08 -24.33 -33.51
CA SER A 669 5.17 -25.26 -32.38
C SER A 669 6.60 -25.75 -32.27
N VAL A 670 7.15 -25.77 -31.05
CA VAL A 670 8.53 -26.18 -30.77
C VAL A 670 8.49 -27.28 -29.72
N GLY A 671 8.87 -28.48 -30.13
CA GLY A 671 9.02 -29.63 -29.23
C GLY A 671 10.33 -29.60 -28.45
N ALA A 672 10.53 -30.59 -27.59
CA ALA A 672 11.75 -30.76 -26.80
C ALA A 672 13.02 -30.84 -27.67
N ASP A 673 12.96 -31.59 -28.78
CA ASP A 673 14.11 -31.81 -29.68
C ASP A 673 14.55 -30.53 -30.41
N GLU A 674 13.63 -29.61 -30.68
CA GLU A 674 13.87 -28.38 -31.43
C GLU A 674 14.15 -27.16 -30.52
N PHE A 675 13.94 -27.31 -29.22
CA PHE A 675 13.94 -26.21 -28.25
C PHE A 675 15.24 -25.40 -28.27
N PHE A 676 16.38 -26.07 -28.21
CA PHE A 676 17.68 -25.39 -28.14
C PHE A 676 18.10 -24.73 -29.45
N ASP A 677 17.75 -25.32 -30.60
CA ASP A 677 17.93 -24.67 -31.90
C ASP A 677 17.06 -23.41 -32.00
N HIS A 678 15.82 -23.50 -31.53
CA HIS A 678 14.89 -22.37 -31.51
C HIS A 678 15.41 -21.21 -30.64
N GLN A 679 15.97 -21.51 -29.46
CA GLN A 679 16.60 -20.50 -28.58
C GLN A 679 17.83 -19.85 -29.22
N ARG A 680 18.76 -20.66 -29.75
CA ARG A 680 19.97 -20.16 -30.40
C ARG A 680 19.67 -19.25 -31.59
N ALA A 681 18.70 -19.62 -32.41
CA ALA A 681 18.29 -18.83 -33.58
C ALA A 681 17.77 -17.42 -33.21
N ARG A 682 17.35 -17.21 -31.96
CA ARG A 682 16.84 -15.93 -31.43
C ARG A 682 17.79 -15.23 -30.47
N GLY A 683 18.99 -15.79 -30.23
CA GLY A 683 19.97 -15.21 -29.32
C GLY A 683 19.62 -15.34 -27.83
N PHE A 684 18.73 -16.26 -27.45
CA PHE A 684 18.47 -16.54 -26.04
C PHE A 684 19.59 -17.36 -25.40
N SER A 685 19.67 -17.27 -24.07
CA SER A 685 20.65 -18.01 -23.27
C SER A 685 20.54 -19.52 -23.46
N ALA A 686 21.67 -20.19 -23.64
CA ALA A 686 21.76 -21.64 -23.73
C ALA A 686 21.73 -22.35 -22.35
N ARG A 687 21.41 -21.63 -21.27
CA ARG A 687 21.42 -22.16 -19.91
C ARG A 687 20.15 -22.90 -19.52
N ALA A 688 19.10 -22.90 -20.32
CA ALA A 688 17.87 -23.63 -20.00
C ALA A 688 18.11 -25.16 -19.94
N LEU A 689 17.24 -25.87 -19.22
CA LEU A 689 17.20 -27.33 -19.22
C LEU A 689 15.84 -27.83 -19.72
N VAL A 690 15.87 -28.93 -20.45
CA VAL A 690 14.67 -29.69 -20.83
C VAL A 690 14.80 -31.08 -20.19
N VAL A 691 14.28 -31.23 -18.98
CA VAL A 691 14.41 -32.43 -18.15
C VAL A 691 13.28 -32.50 -17.14
N GLU A 692 12.82 -33.70 -16.83
CA GLU A 692 11.85 -33.92 -15.74
C GLU A 692 12.43 -33.45 -14.40
N PRO A 693 11.76 -32.53 -13.69
CA PRO A 693 12.20 -32.15 -12.36
C PRO A 693 11.93 -33.28 -11.37
N GLU A 694 12.95 -33.64 -10.59
CA GLU A 694 12.82 -34.61 -9.51
C GLU A 694 12.41 -33.88 -8.24
N PHE A 695 11.14 -33.99 -7.88
CA PHE A 695 10.59 -33.39 -6.67
C PHE A 695 10.76 -34.30 -5.44
N VAL A 696 10.84 -33.71 -4.25
CA VAL A 696 10.93 -34.44 -2.97
C VAL A 696 9.69 -35.30 -2.73
N ASP A 697 8.49 -34.72 -2.90
CA ASP A 697 7.22 -35.45 -2.83
C ASP A 697 6.13 -34.72 -3.62
N ALA A 698 6.09 -34.95 -4.93
CA ALA A 698 5.09 -34.35 -5.81
C ALA A 698 3.64 -34.72 -5.41
N ALA A 699 3.42 -35.93 -4.88
CA ALA A 699 2.10 -36.39 -4.47
C ALA A 699 1.59 -35.64 -3.22
N GLY A 700 2.51 -35.36 -2.29
CA GLY A 700 2.29 -34.50 -1.12
C GLY A 700 2.35 -32.99 -1.42
N ARG A 701 2.52 -32.58 -2.68
CA ARG A 701 2.68 -31.18 -3.13
C ARG A 701 3.94 -30.49 -2.59
N ASP A 702 4.96 -31.27 -2.24
CA ASP A 702 6.30 -30.79 -1.94
C ASP A 702 7.14 -30.78 -3.22
N TYR A 703 7.12 -29.63 -3.89
CA TYR A 703 7.80 -29.42 -5.17
C TYR A 703 9.23 -28.91 -5.03
N ARG A 704 9.85 -29.05 -3.86
CA ARG A 704 11.29 -28.81 -3.72
C ARG A 704 12.04 -29.86 -4.53
N LEU A 705 13.16 -29.46 -5.14
CA LEU A 705 13.99 -30.38 -5.91
C LEU A 705 14.82 -31.31 -5.01
N THR A 706 14.92 -32.59 -5.38
CA THR A 706 15.85 -33.55 -4.78
C THR A 706 17.30 -33.05 -4.91
N PRO A 707 18.22 -33.43 -4.01
CA PRO A 707 19.64 -33.06 -4.11
C PRO A 707 20.30 -33.35 -5.45
N ASP A 708 19.90 -34.44 -6.11
CA ASP A 708 20.52 -34.91 -7.34
C ASP A 708 19.87 -34.36 -8.61
N CYS A 709 18.72 -33.67 -8.49
CA CYS A 709 18.01 -33.11 -9.63
C CYS A 709 18.93 -32.17 -10.45
N PRO A 710 19.09 -32.41 -11.77
CA PRO A 710 19.94 -31.56 -12.62
C PRO A 710 19.57 -30.07 -12.61
N ALA A 711 18.28 -29.76 -12.44
CA ALA A 711 17.77 -28.40 -12.38
C ALA A 711 18.35 -27.57 -11.22
N ARG A 712 18.84 -28.20 -10.14
CA ARG A 712 19.51 -27.48 -9.04
C ARG A 712 20.83 -26.81 -9.46
N ARG A 713 21.43 -27.22 -10.58
CA ARG A 713 22.73 -26.70 -11.06
C ARG A 713 22.61 -25.51 -12.01
N LEU A 714 21.39 -25.09 -12.33
CA LEU A 714 21.12 -23.98 -13.24
C LEU A 714 21.63 -22.63 -12.70
N GLU A 715 21.76 -22.49 -11.39
CA GLU A 715 22.29 -21.30 -10.73
C GLU A 715 23.59 -21.61 -9.99
N ASN A 716 24.65 -20.86 -10.32
CA ASN A 716 26.01 -21.15 -9.87
C ASN A 716 26.32 -20.68 -8.43
N ASN A 717 25.43 -19.93 -7.79
CA ASN A 717 25.63 -19.31 -6.47
C ASN A 717 25.02 -20.11 -5.30
N GLY A 718 24.44 -21.28 -5.58
CA GLY A 718 23.81 -22.14 -4.57
C GLY A 718 22.37 -21.79 -4.22
N VAL A 719 21.76 -20.78 -4.86
CA VAL A 719 20.31 -20.56 -4.79
C VAL A 719 19.62 -21.58 -5.73
N PRO A 720 18.59 -22.32 -5.29
CA PRO A 720 17.88 -23.24 -6.16
C PRO A 720 17.03 -22.54 -7.22
N VAL A 721 16.94 -23.17 -8.39
CA VAL A 721 15.87 -22.92 -9.37
C VAL A 721 14.54 -23.38 -8.81
N GLY A 722 13.48 -22.63 -9.11
CA GLY A 722 12.16 -22.82 -8.51
C GLY A 722 12.05 -22.30 -7.08
N ALA A 723 10.88 -22.49 -6.50
CA ALA A 723 10.56 -22.08 -5.14
C ALA A 723 11.23 -22.99 -4.10
N LEU A 724 11.51 -22.41 -2.92
CA LEU A 724 12.34 -23.05 -1.89
C LEU A 724 11.56 -23.79 -0.80
N HIS A 725 10.23 -23.66 -0.77
CA HIS A 725 9.37 -24.09 0.33
C HIS A 725 8.00 -24.51 -0.15
#